data_AF-A0A9P4MS31-F1
#
_entry.id   AF-A0A9P4MS31-F1
#
_cell.length_a   1.000
_cell.length_b   1.000
_cell.length_c   1.000
_cell.angle_alpha   90.00
_cell.angle_beta   90.00
_cell.angle_gamma   90.00
#
_symmetry.space_group_name_H-M   'P 1'
#
loop_
_entity.id
_entity.type
_entity.pdbx_description
1 polymer ?
#
loop_
_entity_poly.entity_id
_entity_poly.type
_entity_poly.pdbx_seq_one_letter_code
_entity_poly.pdbx_strand_id
1 'polypeptide(L)'
;MPRLKAASVSDQVVRKRKRKTNDHETPKETSDHASDDLNSSTTSVTVPTKSHDGGKKPRRTLKANPHATKPPLSRSASSTFIESTIPWPDHFTKLAQTHRALNLVYTFCCTRKQVATTFDKIKSAVEGHIKRELLIDDVSQITALIPRSVNFSYVDEAMLEINLMGSEDNSNGRRTKEFVIPDLPAVNEELKEVLLFEFIDGDLKRQVQNPKTGERTKAVQKFRNEDLKMPVFSQKQMMMLIEKRNNKFTSAVNGFLNQCAEDGVDPVEKITEQYVSYVPLPSQSRPATPGPDSRARLPASIPSERKPIADIIEDIKALEWYTDQIVPDGHRIFDPQPPIYGELEFQLSQNMVNALYNSRNITQLYSHQAEAINSLYNGRNVIVSTSTSSGKSLIYQIPVLHQLEQDYNTRAMYIFPTKALAQDQRRSLKGLLSFMDGLQETVVETFDGDTPMSERNYIRDEGRIIFTNPDMLHITILPQEEAWRSFLQNLRFVVVDELHVYNGLFGSHVALIMRRLRRICAAVGNRHVKFISCSATVANPEEHMKTIFGLDEVKLIDFDGSPSGRKEFLCWNTPYKDPTDPTSGRGNSMEESAKLFCQLILRGVRVIAFCRIRKQCEALLAAVKTELTNLERTEVIARVMAYRGGYTPQDRRQIEREMFDGKLVGIVATNALELGIDIGSLDAVLTIGFPYSIANLRQQSGRAGRRNKDSLSVLVGDALPTDQYYMSNPDEIFTKPNCELQVDLENLLVLEGHIQCAAYEMPINPVSDEVYFGPLLKDIARCRMRKDAQGFHHCNERFLPQPSRSVAIRDTEDDHFAIIDVTHGKNTVLEEIEASRAFFTIYEGGIFLHQGNTYLIKEFSQDRMLAKVEYVKVDWTTQQRDYTDIDPVETEAIRRIPGSLSKAFYGPIRIKQVVFGFFKVDRRRRILDAVQVDNPPIVLYSKGMWLDVPKSAMEILKLRRLNVAAAIHAAEHAILSLMPNFVISMPGDEFAARETTRKRPARLTFYDAKGGAGGSGISTKAFDERCKEMNMVMSKAGAMVVVMCLLGRAEEIDVERLPYGEDERVPAGVETVVEAEEVPKKRGEGGVCARRTPC
;
A
#
# COMPACT_ATOMS: atom_id res chain seq x y z
N MET A 1 -48.19 21.46 9.60
CA MET A 1 -49.16 21.26 8.48
C MET A 1 -48.92 22.35 7.43
N PRO A 2 -49.42 22.24 6.18
CA PRO A 2 -49.93 21.05 5.45
C PRO A 2 -48.80 20.40 4.61
N ARG A 3 -48.78 19.14 4.15
CA ARG A 3 -49.78 18.11 3.75
C ARG A 3 -50.56 18.37 2.44
N LEU A 4 -49.98 17.97 1.30
CA LEU A 4 -50.65 17.45 0.09
C LEU A 4 -49.67 16.45 -0.59
N LYS A 5 -49.89 15.14 -0.47
CA LYS A 5 -50.50 14.25 -1.49
C LYS A 5 -49.68 14.08 -2.79
N ALA A 6 -48.79 13.07 -2.83
CA ALA A 6 -48.41 12.40 -4.07
C ALA A 6 -49.45 11.32 -4.42
N ALA A 7 -49.65 11.03 -5.71
CA ALA A 7 -50.66 10.10 -6.19
C ALA A 7 -50.10 8.68 -6.39
N SER A 8 -50.95 7.65 -6.24
CA SER A 8 -50.61 6.24 -6.44
C SER A 8 -51.51 5.59 -7.50
N VAL A 9 -50.89 4.97 -8.51
CA VAL A 9 -51.53 4.23 -9.61
C VAL A 9 -50.51 3.17 -10.09
N SER A 10 -50.83 1.88 -10.27
CA SER A 10 -51.91 1.06 -9.72
C SER A 10 -51.56 -0.43 -9.92
N ASP A 11 -51.70 -1.28 -8.90
CA ASP A 11 -51.65 -2.73 -9.09
C ASP A 11 -52.88 -3.23 -9.86
N GLN A 12 -52.66 -4.07 -10.89
CA GLN A 12 -53.72 -4.90 -11.46
C GLN A 12 -53.37 -6.39 -11.34
N VAL A 13 -53.98 -7.04 -10.34
CA VAL A 13 -53.97 -8.49 -10.17
C VAL A 13 -55.19 -9.09 -10.87
N VAL A 14 -54.97 -9.93 -11.88
CA VAL A 14 -56.00 -10.81 -12.47
C VAL A 14 -55.59 -12.27 -12.27
N ARG A 15 -56.46 -13.10 -11.67
CA ARG A 15 -56.11 -14.50 -11.33
C ARG A 15 -57.34 -15.41 -11.22
N LYS A 16 -57.16 -16.69 -11.61
CA LYS A 16 -58.16 -17.82 -11.59
C LYS A 16 -59.13 -17.76 -12.80
N ARG A 17 -59.63 -18.87 -13.36
CA ARG A 17 -60.01 -20.19 -12.80
C ARG A 17 -59.49 -21.37 -13.68
N LYS A 18 -59.05 -22.51 -13.09
CA LYS A 18 -59.70 -23.86 -12.94
C LYS A 18 -60.04 -24.59 -14.27
N ARG A 19 -59.97 -25.93 -14.41
CA ARG A 19 -59.79 -27.06 -13.44
C ARG A 19 -59.28 -28.36 -14.15
N LYS A 20 -58.87 -29.36 -13.36
CA LYS A 20 -59.00 -30.86 -13.48
C LYS A 20 -59.71 -31.45 -14.74
N THR A 21 -59.44 -32.66 -15.27
CA THR A 21 -58.55 -33.84 -14.93
C THR A 21 -58.23 -34.64 -16.24
N ASN A 22 -57.80 -35.92 -16.37
CA ASN A 22 -57.68 -37.12 -15.50
C ASN A 22 -56.52 -38.10 -15.94
N ASP A 23 -56.49 -39.30 -15.36
CA ASP A 23 -55.47 -40.38 -15.44
C ASP A 23 -55.64 -41.43 -16.59
N HIS A 24 -54.68 -42.38 -16.63
CA HIS A 24 -54.69 -43.79 -17.13
C HIS A 24 -54.28 -44.18 -18.57
N GLU A 25 -53.41 -45.20 -18.59
CA GLU A 25 -53.25 -46.33 -19.54
C GLU A 25 -52.64 -46.20 -20.96
N THR A 26 -52.09 -47.35 -21.39
CA THR A 26 -51.51 -47.63 -22.72
C THR A 26 -52.32 -48.74 -23.39
N PRO A 27 -52.29 -48.85 -24.72
CA PRO A 27 -51.67 -50.06 -25.29
C PRO A 27 -50.78 -49.79 -26.52
N LYS A 28 -50.36 -50.87 -27.18
CA LYS A 28 -49.43 -50.93 -28.33
C LYS A 28 -50.17 -50.82 -29.67
N GLU A 29 -49.43 -50.53 -30.75
CA GLU A 29 -49.19 -51.41 -31.93
C GLU A 29 -48.22 -50.69 -32.92
N THR A 30 -47.08 -51.28 -33.31
CA THR A 30 -46.77 -52.07 -34.56
C THR A 30 -47.01 -51.31 -35.88
N SER A 31 -46.19 -51.44 -36.93
CA SER A 31 -44.99 -52.27 -37.18
C SER A 31 -44.02 -51.57 -38.16
N ASP A 32 -42.79 -52.09 -38.30
CA ASP A 32 -42.41 -52.82 -39.54
C ASP A 32 -41.02 -53.47 -39.42
N HIS A 33 -40.87 -54.61 -40.10
CA HIS A 33 -39.65 -55.42 -40.16
C HIS A 33 -39.18 -55.56 -41.61
N ALA A 34 -37.86 -55.55 -41.79
CA ALA A 34 -37.19 -56.26 -42.88
C ALA A 34 -35.84 -56.76 -42.36
N SER A 35 -35.46 -57.97 -42.74
CA SER A 35 -34.23 -58.65 -42.34
C SER A 35 -33.53 -59.29 -43.55
N ASP A 36 -32.47 -60.04 -43.26
CA ASP A 36 -31.80 -61.03 -44.11
C ASP A 36 -30.64 -60.54 -45.00
N ASP A 37 -29.60 -61.34 -45.28
CA ASP A 37 -28.84 -62.26 -44.40
C ASP A 37 -27.50 -62.67 -45.09
N LEU A 38 -26.70 -63.49 -44.42
CA LEU A 38 -25.77 -64.52 -44.94
C LEU A 38 -24.36 -64.15 -45.47
N ASN A 39 -23.40 -64.85 -44.88
CA ASN A 39 -22.18 -65.45 -45.49
C ASN A 39 -20.97 -64.57 -45.89
N SER A 40 -19.72 -65.06 -45.81
CA SER A 40 -19.13 -66.17 -45.03
C SER A 40 -17.60 -66.24 -45.19
N SER A 41 -16.87 -66.68 -44.15
CA SER A 41 -15.46 -67.16 -44.19
C SER A 41 -14.37 -66.13 -44.60
N THR A 42 -13.07 -66.29 -44.32
CA THR A 42 -12.34 -67.48 -43.81
C THR A 42 -11.23 -67.09 -42.83
N THR A 43 -10.89 -67.96 -41.87
CA THR A 43 -9.70 -67.85 -41.00
C THR A 43 -8.57 -68.78 -41.46
N SER A 44 -7.32 -68.41 -41.20
CA SER A 44 -6.16 -69.31 -41.29
C SER A 44 -5.11 -68.96 -40.22
N VAL A 45 -4.66 -69.95 -39.45
CA VAL A 45 -3.77 -69.81 -38.28
C VAL A 45 -2.54 -70.71 -38.44
N THR A 46 -1.35 -70.23 -38.04
CA THR A 46 -0.26 -71.07 -37.50
C THR A 46 0.81 -70.23 -36.79
N VAL A 47 1.38 -70.70 -35.67
CA VAL A 47 2.36 -69.95 -34.83
C VAL A 47 3.39 -70.88 -34.15
N PRO A 48 4.70 -70.71 -34.46
CA PRO A 48 5.77 -70.74 -33.45
C PRO A 48 6.81 -69.60 -33.73
N THR A 49 7.95 -69.40 -33.05
CA THR A 49 8.67 -70.21 -32.03
C THR A 49 9.12 -69.35 -30.83
N LYS A 50 10.42 -69.06 -30.63
CA LYS A 50 11.01 -68.47 -29.40
C LYS A 50 12.41 -67.83 -29.64
N SER A 51 12.78 -66.96 -28.69
CA SER A 51 14.09 -66.88 -27.97
C SER A 51 15.37 -66.22 -28.53
N HIS A 52 16.00 -65.49 -27.59
CA HIS A 52 17.43 -65.20 -27.35
C HIS A 52 18.19 -64.01 -27.99
N ASP A 53 18.95 -63.40 -27.07
CA ASP A 53 20.04 -62.42 -27.08
C ASP A 53 20.86 -62.11 -28.35
N GLY A 54 21.37 -60.87 -28.37
CA GLY A 54 22.51 -60.45 -29.19
C GLY A 54 22.64 -58.92 -29.23
N GLY A 55 23.67 -58.33 -28.62
CA GLY A 55 23.75 -56.87 -28.44
C GLY A 55 25.06 -56.19 -28.87
N LYS A 56 25.03 -54.84 -28.71
CA LYS A 56 26.14 -53.84 -28.73
C LYS A 56 26.58 -53.17 -30.05
N LYS A 57 26.82 -51.86 -29.88
CA LYS A 57 27.67 -50.90 -30.65
C LYS A 57 27.08 -50.28 -31.94
N PRO A 58 27.58 -49.09 -32.38
CA PRO A 58 28.65 -48.26 -31.78
C PRO A 58 28.26 -46.83 -31.37
N ARG A 59 29.10 -46.18 -30.54
CA ARG A 59 29.12 -44.71 -30.32
C ARG A 59 29.66 -43.99 -31.58
N ARG A 60 29.32 -42.71 -31.74
CA ARG A 60 30.04 -41.75 -32.60
C ARG A 60 30.62 -40.63 -31.73
N THR A 61 31.78 -40.09 -32.11
CA THR A 61 32.63 -39.21 -31.28
C THR A 61 32.42 -37.71 -31.54
N LEU A 62 32.68 -36.90 -30.51
CA LEU A 62 32.77 -35.44 -30.60
C LEU A 62 34.21 -35.00 -30.93
N LYS A 63 34.36 -33.86 -31.62
CA LYS A 63 35.64 -33.15 -31.77
C LYS A 63 35.79 -32.12 -30.64
N ALA A 64 37.02 -31.96 -30.15
CA ALA A 64 37.38 -30.92 -29.20
C ALA A 64 37.75 -29.60 -29.89
N ASN A 65 37.68 -28.49 -29.15
CA ASN A 65 38.25 -27.19 -29.52
C ASN A 65 38.86 -26.55 -28.25
N PRO A 66 40.16 -26.19 -28.22
CA PRO A 66 40.82 -25.66 -27.03
C PRO A 66 40.65 -24.14 -26.86
N HIS A 67 40.94 -23.64 -25.64
CA HIS A 67 40.88 -22.24 -25.18
C HIS A 67 39.51 -21.65 -24.76
N ALA A 68 39.06 -22.02 -23.54
CA ALA A 68 38.25 -21.15 -22.69
C ALA A 68 38.38 -21.56 -21.20
N THR A 69 39.19 -20.86 -20.42
CA THR A 69 39.39 -21.15 -18.98
C THR A 69 38.48 -20.30 -18.08
N LYS A 70 37.24 -20.76 -17.86
CA LYS A 70 36.39 -20.37 -16.72
C LYS A 70 35.57 -21.58 -16.25
N PRO A 71 35.39 -21.81 -14.94
CA PRO A 71 34.52 -22.88 -14.46
C PRO A 71 33.04 -22.52 -14.72
N PRO A 72 32.20 -23.47 -15.18
CA PRO A 72 30.77 -23.22 -15.31
C PRO A 72 30.10 -23.19 -13.93
N LEU A 73 29.43 -22.09 -13.62
CA LEU A 73 28.55 -21.98 -12.44
C LEU A 73 27.40 -23.00 -12.57
N SER A 74 27.36 -23.96 -11.66
CA SER A 74 26.24 -24.89 -11.54
C SER A 74 25.01 -24.17 -10.99
N ARG A 75 23.94 -24.07 -11.79
CA ARG A 75 22.62 -23.70 -11.25
C ARG A 75 22.12 -24.86 -10.39
N SER A 76 22.12 -24.66 -9.07
CA SER A 76 21.51 -25.59 -8.11
C SER A 76 19.98 -25.60 -8.30
N ALA A 77 19.47 -26.70 -8.86
CA ALA A 77 18.03 -26.97 -8.80
C ALA A 77 17.64 -27.29 -7.34
N SER A 78 16.46 -26.84 -6.92
CA SER A 78 15.95 -27.10 -5.58
C SER A 78 15.71 -28.60 -5.33
N SER A 79 15.86 -29.04 -4.08
CA SER A 79 15.83 -30.44 -3.63
C SER A 79 16.98 -31.34 -4.11
N THR A 80 18.22 -30.93 -3.83
CA THR A 80 19.31 -31.92 -3.67
C THR A 80 19.01 -32.84 -2.49
N PHE A 81 18.65 -34.09 -2.79
CA PHE A 81 18.69 -35.18 -1.81
C PHE A 81 20.15 -35.35 -1.34
N ILE A 82 20.38 -35.23 -0.04
CA ILE A 82 21.73 -35.39 0.53
C ILE A 82 22.01 -36.89 0.63
N GLU A 83 23.04 -37.37 -0.05
CA GLU A 83 23.55 -38.75 0.13
C GLU A 83 24.48 -38.79 1.36
N SER A 84 24.41 -39.86 2.16
CA SER A 84 25.31 -40.04 3.31
C SER A 84 26.60 -40.75 2.89
N THR A 85 27.74 -40.28 3.39
CA THR A 85 29.05 -40.94 3.19
C THR A 85 29.22 -42.17 4.08
N ILE A 86 28.47 -42.25 5.18
CA ILE A 86 28.47 -43.33 6.16
C ILE A 86 27.13 -44.10 6.09
N PRO A 87 27.12 -45.45 6.20
CA PRO A 87 25.89 -46.23 6.34
C PRO A 87 25.20 -45.93 7.68
N TRP A 88 23.86 -45.95 7.70
CA TRP A 88 23.08 -45.61 8.89
C TRP A 88 23.32 -46.59 10.05
N PRO A 89 23.72 -46.11 11.26
CA PRO A 89 23.74 -46.94 12.45
C PRO A 89 22.34 -47.49 12.78
N ASP A 90 22.28 -48.64 13.47
CA ASP A 90 21.02 -49.29 13.89
C ASP A 90 20.11 -48.35 14.69
N HIS A 91 20.69 -47.40 15.43
CA HIS A 91 19.97 -46.36 16.17
C HIS A 91 19.14 -45.46 15.25
N PHE A 92 19.76 -44.87 14.22
CA PHE A 92 19.08 -44.03 13.23
C PHE A 92 18.10 -44.83 12.37
N THR A 93 18.38 -46.11 12.11
CA THR A 93 17.44 -47.02 11.46
C THR A 93 16.18 -47.26 12.30
N LYS A 94 16.30 -47.37 13.63
CA LYS A 94 15.15 -47.46 14.56
C LYS A 94 14.37 -46.13 14.64
N LEU A 95 15.06 -44.99 14.74
CA LEU A 95 14.42 -43.67 14.73
C LEU A 95 13.65 -43.41 13.42
N ALA A 96 14.19 -43.83 12.27
CA ALA A 96 13.50 -43.72 10.99
C ALA A 96 12.23 -44.59 10.90
N GLN A 97 12.18 -45.73 11.60
CA GLN A 97 10.96 -46.52 11.74
C GLN A 97 9.93 -45.79 12.61
N THR A 98 10.35 -45.21 13.75
CA THR A 98 9.49 -44.36 14.60
C THR A 98 8.94 -43.16 13.83
N HIS A 99 9.78 -42.40 13.11
CA HIS A 99 9.34 -41.26 12.30
C HIS A 99 8.31 -41.68 11.23
N ARG A 100 8.54 -42.79 10.52
CA ARG A 100 7.60 -43.32 9.51
C ARG A 100 6.25 -43.70 10.13
N ALA A 101 6.26 -44.31 11.32
CA ALA A 101 5.04 -44.68 12.04
C ALA A 101 4.28 -43.43 12.56
N LEU A 102 4.97 -42.49 13.20
CA LEU A 102 4.40 -41.20 13.64
C LEU A 102 3.78 -40.44 12.47
N ASN A 103 4.49 -40.32 11.36
CA ASN A 103 4.03 -39.64 10.15
C ASN A 103 2.77 -40.30 9.57
N LEU A 104 2.71 -41.63 9.52
CA LEU A 104 1.53 -42.39 9.07
C LEU A 104 0.33 -42.17 10.00
N VAL A 105 0.51 -42.38 11.31
CA VAL A 105 -0.56 -42.27 12.32
C VAL A 105 -1.08 -40.83 12.40
N TYR A 106 -0.19 -39.84 12.47
CA TYR A 106 -0.56 -38.42 12.49
C TYR A 106 -1.38 -38.04 11.25
N THR A 107 -0.88 -38.37 10.05
CA THR A 107 -1.59 -38.07 8.79
C THR A 107 -2.97 -38.71 8.74
N PHE A 108 -3.14 -39.90 9.32
CA PHE A 108 -4.45 -40.55 9.44
C PHE A 108 -5.35 -39.86 10.49
N CYS A 109 -4.82 -39.48 11.65
CA CYS A 109 -5.56 -38.73 12.67
C CYS A 109 -6.09 -37.39 12.12
N CYS A 110 -5.28 -36.66 11.34
CA CYS A 110 -5.72 -35.42 10.67
C CYS A 110 -6.89 -35.61 9.69
N THR A 111 -7.22 -36.84 9.27
CA THR A 111 -8.43 -37.09 8.46
C THR A 111 -9.73 -37.12 9.30
N ARG A 112 -9.63 -37.28 10.62
CA ARG A 112 -10.77 -37.43 11.54
C ARG A 112 -11.01 -36.13 12.31
N LYS A 113 -12.20 -35.55 12.12
CA LYS A 113 -12.57 -34.20 12.59
C LYS A 113 -12.63 -34.01 14.13
N GLN A 114 -12.44 -35.06 14.92
CA GLN A 114 -12.63 -35.09 16.38
C GLN A 114 -11.46 -35.80 17.13
N VAL A 115 -10.25 -35.83 16.56
CA VAL A 115 -9.09 -36.47 17.20
C VAL A 115 -7.95 -35.47 17.39
N ALA A 116 -7.78 -34.98 18.61
CA ALA A 116 -6.57 -34.27 19.02
C ALA A 116 -5.38 -35.25 19.03
N THR A 117 -4.25 -34.83 18.44
CA THR A 117 -3.02 -35.63 18.32
C THR A 117 -2.14 -35.54 19.56
N THR A 118 -2.73 -35.74 20.74
CA THR A 118 -1.95 -35.87 21.98
C THR A 118 -1.18 -37.18 22.00
N PHE A 119 -0.01 -37.17 22.65
CA PHE A 119 0.94 -38.28 22.67
C PHE A 119 0.28 -39.60 23.09
N ASP A 120 -0.52 -39.58 24.16
CA ASP A 120 -1.22 -40.78 24.67
C ASP A 120 -2.23 -41.36 23.67
N LYS A 121 -2.88 -40.50 22.87
CA LYS A 121 -3.87 -40.90 21.85
C LYS A 121 -3.20 -41.48 20.60
N ILE A 122 -1.93 -41.14 20.33
CA ILE A 122 -1.16 -41.71 19.21
C ILE A 122 -0.24 -42.87 19.63
N LYS A 123 0.21 -42.93 20.89
CA LYS A 123 1.19 -43.90 21.41
C LYS A 123 0.84 -45.34 21.03
N SER A 124 -0.32 -45.85 21.47
CA SER A 124 -0.74 -47.23 21.19
C SER A 124 -0.82 -47.58 19.68
N ALA A 125 -1.20 -46.62 18.84
CA ALA A 125 -1.25 -46.82 17.38
C ALA A 125 0.14 -46.86 16.73
N VAL A 126 1.07 -46.02 17.21
CA VAL A 126 2.48 -46.02 16.76
C VAL A 126 3.19 -47.30 17.22
N GLU A 127 2.98 -47.72 18.46
CA GLU A 127 3.54 -48.94 19.05
C GLU A 127 3.13 -50.20 18.28
N GLY A 128 1.86 -50.27 17.84
CA GLY A 128 1.37 -51.34 16.96
C GLY A 128 2.11 -51.43 15.61
N HIS A 129 2.67 -50.32 15.13
CA HIS A 129 3.49 -50.29 13.91
C HIS A 129 4.99 -50.59 14.19
N ILE A 130 5.57 -50.09 15.28
CA ILE A 130 7.01 -50.26 15.57
C ILE A 130 7.35 -51.52 16.41
N LYS A 131 6.34 -52.18 17.01
CA LYS A 131 6.47 -53.38 17.86
C LYS A 131 7.43 -53.22 19.06
N ARG A 132 7.58 -51.99 19.54
CA ARG A 132 8.29 -51.59 20.77
C ARG A 132 7.52 -50.45 21.42
N GLU A 133 7.77 -50.18 22.70
CA GLU A 133 7.21 -49.01 23.38
C GLU A 133 7.70 -47.70 22.75
N LEU A 134 6.82 -46.70 22.67
CA LEU A 134 7.16 -45.34 22.26
C LEU A 134 7.54 -44.50 23.49
N LEU A 135 8.81 -44.12 23.57
CA LEU A 135 9.35 -43.22 24.60
C LEU A 135 9.30 -41.76 24.14
N ILE A 136 9.26 -40.84 25.11
CA ILE A 136 9.33 -39.38 24.86
C ILE A 136 10.68 -39.02 24.25
N ASP A 137 11.76 -39.68 24.68
CA ASP A 137 13.13 -39.51 24.15
C ASP A 137 13.23 -39.86 22.66
N ASP A 138 12.55 -40.93 22.24
CA ASP A 138 12.50 -41.42 20.85
C ASP A 138 11.88 -40.36 19.91
N VAL A 139 10.90 -39.58 20.41
CA VAL A 139 10.30 -38.44 19.70
C VAL A 139 11.17 -37.19 19.82
N SER A 140 11.83 -36.97 20.97
CA SER A 140 12.69 -35.81 21.23
C SER A 140 13.98 -35.84 20.39
N GLN A 141 14.50 -37.02 20.07
CA GLN A 141 15.58 -37.20 19.10
C GLN A 141 15.11 -36.92 17.65
N ILE A 142 13.85 -37.21 17.33
CA ILE A 142 13.25 -36.84 16.04
C ILE A 142 13.06 -35.33 15.94
N THR A 143 12.60 -34.64 16.98
CA THR A 143 12.53 -33.16 16.98
C THR A 143 13.92 -32.53 16.91
N ALA A 144 14.94 -33.08 17.58
CA ALA A 144 16.32 -32.60 17.44
C ALA A 144 16.85 -32.67 15.99
N LEU A 145 16.48 -33.70 15.23
CA LEU A 145 16.84 -33.86 13.81
C LEU A 145 16.04 -32.96 12.85
N ILE A 146 14.79 -32.62 13.17
CA ILE A 146 13.91 -31.79 12.30
C ILE A 146 13.13 -30.70 13.08
N PRO A 147 13.78 -29.81 13.85
CA PRO A 147 13.14 -28.97 14.88
C PRO A 147 12.17 -27.92 14.32
N ARG A 148 12.30 -27.56 13.04
CA ARG A 148 11.36 -26.66 12.34
C ARG A 148 10.19 -27.38 11.65
N SER A 149 10.05 -28.69 11.83
CA SER A 149 9.04 -29.51 11.12
C SER A 149 8.11 -30.30 12.04
N VAL A 150 8.41 -30.40 13.34
CA VAL A 150 7.59 -31.07 14.36
C VAL A 150 7.48 -30.17 15.58
N ASN A 151 6.26 -29.96 16.07
CA ASN A 151 5.95 -29.36 17.35
C ASN A 151 5.62 -30.49 18.34
N PHE A 152 6.33 -30.53 19.47
CA PHE A 152 6.16 -31.51 20.54
C PHE A 152 6.25 -30.78 21.89
N SER A 153 5.10 -30.49 22.50
CA SER A 153 5.03 -29.58 23.65
C SER A 153 3.77 -29.82 24.50
N TYR A 154 3.82 -29.47 25.78
CA TYR A 154 2.64 -29.48 26.66
C TYR A 154 1.71 -28.33 26.32
N VAL A 155 0.40 -28.61 26.27
CA VAL A 155 -0.68 -27.67 25.97
C VAL A 155 -1.86 -27.95 26.91
N ASP A 156 -2.54 -26.89 27.34
CA ASP A 156 -3.77 -26.97 28.15
C ASP A 156 -4.89 -27.76 27.44
N GLU A 157 -5.47 -28.75 28.13
CA GLU A 157 -6.57 -29.57 27.63
C GLU A 157 -7.81 -28.72 27.27
N ALA A 158 -8.14 -27.71 28.06
CA ALA A 158 -9.28 -26.83 27.79
C ALA A 158 -9.07 -26.01 26.50
N MET A 159 -7.83 -25.60 26.21
CA MET A 159 -7.49 -24.92 24.96
C MET A 159 -7.61 -25.85 23.75
N LEU A 160 -7.34 -27.14 23.91
CA LEU A 160 -7.58 -28.16 22.88
C LEU A 160 -9.08 -28.44 22.67
N GLU A 161 -9.89 -28.50 23.73
CA GLU A 161 -11.34 -28.70 23.62
C GLU A 161 -12.06 -27.53 22.95
N ILE A 162 -11.71 -26.27 23.26
CA ILE A 162 -12.28 -25.09 22.59
C ILE A 162 -12.02 -25.12 21.07
N ASN A 163 -10.83 -25.56 20.64
CA ASN A 163 -10.51 -25.72 19.22
C ASN A 163 -11.30 -26.86 18.54
N LEU A 164 -11.72 -27.88 19.28
CA LEU A 164 -12.57 -28.97 18.79
C LEU A 164 -14.05 -28.55 18.71
N MET A 165 -14.59 -27.96 19.79
CA MET A 165 -15.99 -27.55 19.91
C MET A 165 -16.36 -26.42 18.95
N GLY A 166 -15.44 -25.49 18.66
CA GLY A 166 -15.62 -24.48 17.61
C GLY A 166 -15.84 -25.05 16.20
N SER A 167 -15.68 -26.37 16.01
CA SER A 167 -16.01 -27.07 14.77
C SER A 167 -17.41 -27.71 14.74
N GLU A 168 -18.15 -27.76 15.86
CA GLU A 168 -19.44 -28.45 16.00
C GLU A 168 -20.65 -27.52 15.84
N ASP A 169 -20.56 -26.26 16.30
CA ASP A 169 -21.64 -25.25 16.17
C ASP A 169 -22.02 -24.93 14.71
N ASN A 170 -21.18 -25.32 13.75
CA ASN A 170 -21.51 -25.30 12.31
C ASN A 170 -22.66 -26.26 11.91
N SER A 171 -23.18 -27.08 12.82
CA SER A 171 -24.20 -28.11 12.53
C SER A 171 -25.64 -27.73 12.90
N ASN A 172 -25.86 -26.98 13.98
CA ASN A 172 -27.19 -26.81 14.58
C ASN A 172 -27.67 -25.35 14.54
N GLY A 173 -28.39 -24.99 13.47
CA GLY A 173 -28.98 -23.66 13.27
C GLY A 173 -30.16 -23.32 14.20
N ARG A 174 -29.92 -23.23 15.52
CA ARG A 174 -30.87 -22.63 16.47
C ARG A 174 -30.85 -21.10 16.37
N ARG A 175 -32.01 -20.48 16.62
CA ARG A 175 -32.17 -19.02 16.56
C ARG A 175 -31.49 -18.34 17.74
N THR A 176 -30.88 -17.19 17.48
CA THR A 176 -30.24 -16.32 18.48
C THR A 176 -31.23 -15.79 19.52
N LYS A 177 -31.33 -16.50 20.64
CA LYS A 177 -31.73 -16.04 21.99
C LYS A 177 -31.20 -17.09 22.97
N GLU A 178 -30.80 -16.66 24.17
CA GLU A 178 -30.20 -17.50 25.21
C GLU A 178 -28.86 -18.17 24.80
N PHE A 179 -27.80 -17.37 24.71
CA PHE A 179 -26.47 -17.84 25.08
C PHE A 179 -26.28 -17.58 26.58
N VAL A 180 -26.30 -18.65 27.37
CA VAL A 180 -25.79 -18.62 28.75
C VAL A 180 -24.33 -19.06 28.68
N ILE A 181 -23.43 -18.23 29.18
CA ILE A 181 -22.02 -18.58 29.34
C ILE A 181 -21.94 -19.58 30.51
N PRO A 182 -21.31 -20.76 30.36
CA PRO A 182 -21.01 -21.61 31.50
C PRO A 182 -20.08 -20.85 32.45
N ASP A 183 -20.42 -20.77 33.73
CA ASP A 183 -19.58 -20.08 34.71
C ASP A 183 -18.16 -20.65 34.71
N LEU A 184 -17.16 -19.76 34.65
CA LEU A 184 -15.76 -20.14 34.75
C LEU A 184 -15.50 -20.79 36.13
N PRO A 185 -14.81 -21.95 36.18
CA PRO A 185 -14.46 -22.56 37.47
C PRO A 185 -13.60 -21.62 38.31
N ALA A 186 -13.69 -21.80 39.63
CA ALA A 186 -12.95 -20.97 40.58
C ALA A 186 -11.43 -21.19 40.45
N VAL A 187 -10.66 -20.18 40.89
CA VAL A 187 -9.22 -19.98 40.63
C VAL A 187 -8.26 -21.07 41.20
N ASN A 188 -8.79 -22.18 41.73
CA ASN A 188 -8.04 -23.21 42.46
C ASN A 188 -8.15 -24.64 41.87
N GLU A 189 -8.66 -24.83 40.65
CA GLU A 189 -8.56 -26.12 39.96
C GLU A 189 -7.25 -26.20 39.13
N GLU A 190 -6.53 -27.32 39.23
CA GLU A 190 -5.22 -27.49 38.57
C GLU A 190 -5.41 -27.66 37.05
N LEU A 191 -4.75 -26.79 36.27
CA LEU A 191 -4.78 -26.85 34.80
C LEU A 191 -4.14 -28.16 34.32
N LYS A 192 -4.93 -28.99 33.64
CA LYS A 192 -4.54 -30.31 33.16
C LYS A 192 -3.83 -30.18 31.81
N GLU A 193 -2.50 -30.23 31.83
CA GLU A 193 -1.68 -30.17 30.63
C GLU A 193 -1.60 -31.54 29.92
N VAL A 194 -1.63 -31.55 28.59
CA VAL A 194 -1.48 -32.74 27.74
C VAL A 194 -0.35 -32.53 26.75
N LEU A 195 0.45 -33.57 26.53
CA LEU A 195 1.56 -33.53 25.58
C LEU A 195 1.02 -33.64 24.14
N LEU A 196 1.18 -32.59 23.33
CA LEU A 196 0.73 -32.50 21.95
C LEU A 196 1.85 -32.84 20.96
N PHE A 197 1.52 -33.56 19.88
CA PHE A 197 2.41 -33.83 18.75
C PHE A 197 1.77 -33.34 17.43
N GLU A 198 2.50 -32.53 16.66
CA GLU A 198 2.01 -31.88 15.44
C GLU A 198 3.13 -31.74 14.39
N PHE A 199 2.85 -32.01 13.10
CA PHE A 199 3.77 -31.70 12.00
C PHE A 199 3.48 -30.32 11.40
N ILE A 200 4.51 -29.47 11.33
CA ILE A 200 4.41 -28.04 10.97
C ILE A 200 4.51 -27.83 9.44
N ASP A 201 3.80 -28.62 8.63
CA ASP A 201 3.91 -28.59 7.16
C ASP A 201 2.58 -28.43 6.39
N GLY A 202 1.52 -28.03 7.09
CA GLY A 202 0.31 -27.42 6.52
C GLY A 202 -0.83 -28.38 6.18
N ASP A 203 -2.07 -27.93 6.43
CA ASP A 203 -3.26 -28.77 6.36
C ASP A 203 -3.56 -29.41 5.00
N LEU A 204 -3.99 -30.67 5.04
CA LEU A 204 -4.58 -31.39 3.92
C LEU A 204 -5.82 -30.65 3.40
N LYS A 205 -5.69 -30.04 2.21
CA LYS A 205 -6.76 -29.24 1.59
C LYS A 205 -7.94 -30.13 1.16
N ARG A 206 -9.13 -29.84 1.71
CA ARG A 206 -10.38 -30.59 1.44
C ARG A 206 -10.72 -30.63 -0.06
N GLN A 207 -11.20 -31.79 -0.52
CA GLN A 207 -11.76 -32.00 -1.85
C GLN A 207 -13.22 -32.43 -1.76
N VAL A 208 -13.98 -32.19 -2.83
CA VAL A 208 -15.38 -32.61 -2.96
C VAL A 208 -15.54 -33.33 -4.31
N GLN A 209 -16.31 -34.41 -4.31
CA GLN A 209 -16.56 -35.24 -5.49
C GLN A 209 -17.70 -34.61 -6.32
N ASN A 210 -17.52 -34.48 -7.62
CA ASN A 210 -18.51 -33.84 -8.49
C ASN A 210 -19.70 -34.79 -8.74
N PRO A 211 -20.94 -34.44 -8.33
CA PRO A 211 -22.10 -35.34 -8.41
C PRO A 211 -22.55 -35.66 -9.85
N LYS A 212 -22.02 -34.98 -10.88
CA LYS A 212 -22.31 -35.28 -12.30
C LYS A 212 -21.25 -36.13 -13.00
N THR A 213 -20.02 -36.22 -12.47
CA THR A 213 -18.91 -36.92 -13.15
C THR A 213 -18.17 -37.93 -12.27
N GLY A 214 -18.40 -37.95 -10.96
CA GLY A 214 -17.72 -38.84 -10.02
C GLY A 214 -16.25 -38.50 -9.74
N GLU A 215 -15.66 -37.55 -10.48
CA GLU A 215 -14.26 -37.13 -10.32
C GLU A 215 -14.05 -36.20 -9.12
N ARG A 216 -12.79 -36.09 -8.67
CA ARG A 216 -12.40 -35.33 -7.47
C ARG A 216 -11.99 -33.90 -7.83
N THR A 217 -12.70 -32.92 -7.29
CA THR A 217 -12.48 -31.49 -7.56
C THR A 217 -12.08 -30.71 -6.29
N LYS A 218 -11.38 -29.59 -6.45
CA LYS A 218 -11.15 -28.63 -5.35
C LYS A 218 -12.51 -28.10 -4.86
N ALA A 219 -12.66 -27.91 -3.56
CA ALA A 219 -13.91 -27.41 -2.98
C ALA A 219 -14.17 -25.94 -3.38
N VAL A 220 -15.15 -25.72 -4.26
CA VAL A 220 -15.74 -24.40 -4.54
C VAL A 220 -17.15 -24.39 -3.96
N GLN A 221 -17.46 -23.42 -3.10
CA GLN A 221 -18.77 -23.25 -2.48
C GLN A 221 -19.81 -22.74 -3.51
N LYS A 222 -21.11 -23.07 -3.46
CA LYS A 222 -21.94 -23.73 -2.42
C LYS A 222 -22.98 -24.66 -3.07
N PHE A 223 -23.52 -25.60 -2.30
CA PHE A 223 -24.93 -25.99 -2.42
C PHE A 223 -25.64 -25.83 -1.06
N ARG A 224 -26.98 -25.79 -1.08
CA ARG A 224 -27.78 -25.06 -0.06
C ARG A 224 -28.58 -25.93 0.91
N ASN A 225 -28.63 -27.25 0.72
CA ASN A 225 -29.26 -28.24 1.60
C ASN A 225 -28.76 -29.65 1.21
N GLU A 226 -27.69 -30.15 1.84
CA GLU A 226 -27.31 -31.56 1.85
C GLU A 226 -26.68 -31.89 3.22
N ASP A 227 -26.97 -33.08 3.77
CA ASP A 227 -26.45 -33.50 5.06
C ASP A 227 -24.93 -33.71 5.04
N LEU A 228 -24.27 -33.39 6.16
CA LEU A 228 -22.84 -33.12 6.24
C LEU A 228 -21.97 -34.40 6.18
N LYS A 229 -21.85 -35.00 4.99
CA LYS A 229 -20.98 -36.17 4.74
C LYS A 229 -19.51 -35.86 5.04
N MET A 230 -18.82 -36.85 5.59
CA MET A 230 -17.43 -36.76 6.05
C MET A 230 -16.45 -36.41 4.91
N PRO A 231 -15.37 -35.65 5.19
CA PRO A 231 -14.38 -35.27 4.18
C PRO A 231 -13.61 -36.48 3.65
N VAL A 232 -13.62 -36.68 2.34
CA VAL A 232 -12.86 -37.75 1.67
C VAL A 232 -11.54 -37.20 1.12
N PHE A 233 -10.44 -37.46 1.83
CA PHE A 233 -9.10 -37.10 1.39
C PHE A 233 -8.60 -38.07 0.30
N SER A 234 -7.88 -37.54 -0.70
CA SER A 234 -7.37 -38.37 -1.79
C SER A 234 -6.13 -39.14 -1.33
N GLN A 235 -6.22 -40.49 -1.30
CA GLN A 235 -5.12 -41.38 -0.89
C GLN A 235 -3.77 -41.03 -1.54
N LYS A 236 -3.75 -40.70 -2.85
CA LYS A 236 -2.54 -40.30 -3.56
C LYS A 236 -1.87 -39.06 -2.96
N GLN A 237 -2.63 -38.10 -2.44
CA GLN A 237 -2.09 -36.90 -1.80
C GLN A 237 -1.57 -37.18 -0.39
N MET A 238 -2.25 -38.04 0.37
CA MET A 238 -1.76 -38.46 1.70
C MET A 238 -0.42 -39.22 1.57
N MET A 239 -0.31 -40.14 0.61
CA MET A 239 0.94 -40.85 0.32
C MET A 239 2.07 -39.90 -0.11
N MET A 240 1.81 -38.95 -1.02
CA MET A 240 2.79 -37.94 -1.45
C MET A 240 3.26 -37.04 -0.30
N LEU A 241 2.39 -36.72 0.67
CA LEU A 241 2.73 -35.89 1.82
C LEU A 241 3.58 -36.68 2.84
N ILE A 242 3.19 -37.93 3.13
CA ILE A 242 3.97 -38.88 3.94
C ILE A 242 5.37 -39.08 3.33
N GLU A 243 5.45 -39.27 2.01
CA GLU A 243 6.69 -39.41 1.25
C GLU A 243 7.56 -38.16 1.31
N LYS A 244 7.01 -36.95 1.12
CA LYS A 244 7.74 -35.68 1.26
C LYS A 244 8.37 -35.53 2.66
N ARG A 245 7.61 -35.81 3.72
CA ARG A 245 8.11 -35.77 5.11
C ARG A 245 9.21 -36.81 5.35
N ASN A 246 9.02 -38.04 4.88
CA ASN A 246 10.03 -39.10 5.01
C ASN A 246 11.33 -38.72 4.29
N ASN A 247 11.25 -38.13 3.10
CA ASN A 247 12.43 -37.66 2.36
C ASN A 247 13.12 -36.47 3.04
N LYS A 248 12.36 -35.56 3.68
CA LYS A 248 12.91 -34.46 4.50
C LYS A 248 13.69 -35.01 5.70
N PHE A 249 13.12 -35.97 6.43
CA PHE A 249 13.78 -36.65 7.55
C PHE A 249 15.03 -37.43 7.10
N THR A 250 14.95 -38.19 6.01
CA THR A 250 16.11 -38.91 5.43
C THR A 250 17.24 -37.95 5.04
N SER A 251 16.93 -36.80 4.43
CA SER A 251 17.95 -35.80 4.07
C SER A 251 18.55 -35.12 5.31
N ALA A 252 17.75 -34.89 6.37
CA ALA A 252 18.23 -34.35 7.64
C ALA A 252 19.18 -35.34 8.37
N VAL A 253 18.83 -36.63 8.43
CA VAL A 253 19.71 -37.68 8.97
C VAL A 253 21.01 -37.78 8.16
N ASN A 254 20.94 -37.74 6.82
CA ASN A 254 22.13 -37.79 5.98
C ASN A 254 23.03 -36.56 6.17
N GLY A 255 22.46 -35.37 6.30
CA GLY A 255 23.21 -34.15 6.65
C GLY A 255 23.88 -34.24 8.03
N PHE A 256 23.14 -34.72 9.04
CA PHE A 256 23.67 -34.90 10.40
C PHE A 256 24.81 -35.93 10.44
N LEU A 257 24.65 -37.08 9.78
CA LEU A 257 25.70 -38.11 9.69
C LEU A 257 26.95 -37.59 8.98
N ASN A 258 26.80 -36.84 7.89
CA ASN A 258 27.93 -36.23 7.18
C ASN A 258 28.65 -35.19 8.06
N GLN A 259 27.91 -34.36 8.81
CA GLN A 259 28.51 -33.40 9.74
C GLN A 259 29.26 -34.11 10.89
N CYS A 260 28.74 -35.22 11.42
CA CYS A 260 29.47 -36.02 12.41
C CYS A 260 30.75 -36.64 11.85
N ALA A 261 30.75 -37.01 10.56
CA ALA A 261 31.92 -37.52 9.85
C ALA A 261 33.01 -36.45 9.66
N GLU A 262 32.62 -35.19 9.45
CA GLU A 262 33.51 -34.03 9.38
C GLU A 262 34.07 -33.64 10.75
N ASP A 263 33.24 -33.67 11.80
CA ASP A 263 33.63 -33.36 13.19
C ASP A 263 34.48 -34.49 13.85
N GLY A 264 34.40 -35.72 13.34
CA GLY A 264 35.08 -36.90 13.90
C GLY A 264 34.44 -37.46 15.19
N VAL A 265 33.16 -37.17 15.43
CA VAL A 265 32.41 -37.54 16.64
C VAL A 265 31.40 -38.65 16.34
N ASP A 266 31.15 -39.56 17.29
CA ASP A 266 30.12 -40.60 17.11
C ASP A 266 28.71 -39.98 16.97
N PRO A 267 27.94 -40.32 15.91
CA PRO A 267 26.61 -39.74 15.72
C PRO A 267 25.58 -40.14 16.79
N VAL A 268 25.75 -41.28 17.46
CA VAL A 268 24.82 -41.75 18.50
C VAL A 268 25.07 -41.02 19.82
N GLU A 269 26.33 -40.83 20.22
CA GLU A 269 26.70 -39.97 21.36
C GLU A 269 26.22 -38.53 21.13
N LYS A 270 26.55 -37.94 19.97
CA LYS A 270 26.19 -36.55 19.64
C LYS A 270 24.68 -36.29 19.59
N ILE A 271 23.86 -37.22 19.07
CA ILE A 271 22.39 -37.06 19.14
C ILE A 271 21.85 -37.29 20.56
N THR A 272 22.50 -38.15 21.35
CA THR A 272 22.15 -38.43 22.76
C THR A 272 22.39 -37.22 23.66
N GLU A 273 23.39 -36.39 23.38
CA GLU A 273 23.57 -35.10 24.07
C GLU A 273 22.54 -34.06 23.60
N GLN A 274 22.32 -33.93 22.29
CA GLN A 274 21.52 -32.84 21.73
C GLN A 274 20.01 -32.95 22.03
N TYR A 275 19.43 -34.16 22.07
CA TYR A 275 17.98 -34.31 22.24
C TYR A 275 17.46 -33.84 23.60
N VAL A 276 18.32 -33.80 24.63
CA VAL A 276 17.95 -33.36 25.99
C VAL A 276 17.35 -31.95 25.99
N SER A 277 17.86 -31.08 25.10
CA SER A 277 17.33 -29.72 24.91
C SER A 277 15.94 -29.64 24.25
N TYR A 278 15.46 -30.75 23.69
CA TYR A 278 14.17 -30.89 23.01
C TYR A 278 13.16 -31.75 23.78
N VAL A 279 13.50 -32.26 24.97
CA VAL A 279 12.57 -33.00 25.84
C VAL A 279 11.54 -32.02 26.42
N PRO A 280 10.23 -32.24 26.21
CA PRO A 280 9.21 -31.32 26.69
C PRO A 280 9.04 -31.40 28.21
N LEU A 281 8.98 -30.24 28.88
CA LEU A 281 8.78 -30.10 30.33
C LEU A 281 7.40 -29.52 30.64
N PRO A 282 6.65 -30.05 31.63
CA PRO A 282 5.42 -29.46 32.15
C PRO A 282 5.64 -28.04 32.71
N SER A 283 4.61 -27.19 32.69
CA SER A 283 4.75 -25.79 33.09
C SER A 283 5.05 -25.62 34.58
N GLN A 284 4.60 -26.55 35.45
CA GLN A 284 4.92 -26.54 36.88
C GLN A 284 6.42 -26.73 37.18
N SER A 285 7.19 -27.35 36.26
CA SER A 285 8.61 -27.67 36.46
C SER A 285 9.57 -26.69 35.75
N ARG A 286 9.13 -25.44 35.50
CA ARG A 286 9.99 -24.38 34.98
C ARG A 286 10.58 -23.51 36.11
N PRO A 287 11.82 -23.78 36.60
CA PRO A 287 12.62 -22.68 37.12
C PRO A 287 12.82 -21.66 35.98
N ALA A 288 12.84 -20.37 36.31
CA ALA A 288 12.94 -19.29 35.31
C ALA A 288 14.21 -19.46 34.45
N THR A 289 14.04 -20.06 33.28
CA THR A 289 15.17 -20.54 32.48
C THR A 289 15.88 -19.35 31.84
N PRO A 290 17.21 -19.25 31.94
CA PRO A 290 17.94 -18.24 31.19
C PRO A 290 17.76 -18.55 29.70
N GLY A 291 17.07 -17.67 28.98
CA GLY A 291 17.17 -17.63 27.53
C GLY A 291 18.61 -17.30 27.11
N PRO A 292 19.02 -17.63 25.87
CA PRO A 292 20.39 -17.49 25.42
C PRO A 292 20.95 -16.06 25.61
N ASP A 293 22.28 -15.96 25.69
CA ASP A 293 23.01 -14.76 26.14
C ASP A 293 22.82 -13.49 25.29
N SER A 294 22.02 -13.54 24.23
CA SER A 294 21.50 -12.35 23.54
C SER A 294 20.81 -11.36 24.49
N ARG A 295 20.23 -11.85 25.61
CA ARG A 295 19.69 -11.01 26.71
C ARG A 295 20.73 -10.06 27.32
N ALA A 296 22.03 -10.42 27.34
CA ALA A 296 23.07 -9.66 28.03
C ALA A 296 23.51 -8.35 27.32
N ARG A 297 23.00 -8.07 26.11
CA ARG A 297 23.38 -6.87 25.32
C ARG A 297 22.37 -5.72 25.36
N LEU A 298 21.17 -5.91 25.92
CA LEU A 298 20.15 -4.86 25.98
C LEU A 298 20.27 -4.05 27.29
N PRO A 299 20.37 -2.70 27.24
CA PRO A 299 20.54 -1.90 28.44
C PRO A 299 19.25 -1.83 29.26
N ALA A 300 19.39 -1.85 30.60
CA ALA A 300 18.27 -1.87 31.53
C ALA A 300 17.34 -0.64 31.39
N SER A 301 17.89 0.52 31.04
CA SER A 301 17.16 1.72 30.61
C SER A 301 17.54 2.09 29.17
N ILE A 302 16.67 2.81 28.46
CA ILE A 302 17.03 3.41 27.16
C ILE A 302 18.17 4.41 27.39
N PRO A 303 19.33 4.29 26.71
CA PRO A 303 20.46 5.21 26.90
C PRO A 303 20.10 6.66 26.56
N SER A 304 20.58 7.62 27.36
CA SER A 304 20.49 9.05 27.07
C SER A 304 21.42 9.49 25.94
N GLU A 305 22.56 8.81 25.81
CA GLU A 305 23.51 8.95 24.71
C GLU A 305 23.60 7.60 23.98
N ARG A 306 23.50 7.64 22.65
CA ARG A 306 23.54 6.44 21.80
C ARG A 306 24.91 6.26 21.16
N LYS A 307 25.23 5.01 20.81
CA LYS A 307 26.37 4.69 19.93
C LYS A 307 26.23 5.37 18.55
N PRO A 308 27.34 5.49 17.79
CA PRO A 308 27.30 5.71 16.35
C PRO A 308 26.41 4.68 15.63
N ILE A 309 25.76 5.10 14.55
CA ILE A 309 24.81 4.26 13.80
C ILE A 309 25.51 3.08 13.11
N ALA A 310 26.76 3.23 12.68
CA ALA A 310 27.57 2.12 12.17
C ALA A 310 27.68 0.98 13.20
N ASP A 311 28.06 1.30 14.44
CA ASP A 311 28.19 0.34 15.54
C ASP A 311 26.83 -0.29 15.90
N ILE A 312 25.72 0.47 15.76
CA ILE A 312 24.36 -0.03 15.95
C ILE A 312 23.95 -1.01 14.85
N ILE A 313 24.39 -0.80 13.61
CA ILE A 313 24.16 -1.72 12.49
C ILE A 313 24.93 -3.02 12.70
N GLU A 314 26.20 -2.97 13.13
CA GLU A 314 26.97 -4.18 13.47
C GLU A 314 26.39 -4.90 14.72
N ASP A 315 25.94 -4.16 15.74
CA ASP A 315 25.18 -4.69 16.89
C ASP A 315 23.83 -5.35 16.50
N ILE A 316 23.31 -5.09 15.29
CA ILE A 316 22.08 -5.69 14.75
C ILE A 316 22.41 -6.90 13.87
N LYS A 317 23.46 -6.82 13.02
CA LYS A 317 23.99 -7.96 12.24
C LYS A 317 24.43 -9.11 13.14
N ALA A 318 24.88 -8.82 14.37
CA ALA A 318 25.29 -9.81 15.35
C ALA A 318 24.14 -10.46 16.16
N LEU A 319 22.87 -10.26 15.78
CA LEU A 319 21.70 -10.86 16.46
C LEU A 319 21.26 -12.16 15.76
N GLU A 320 20.82 -13.16 16.53
CA GLU A 320 20.43 -14.51 16.04
C GLU A 320 19.30 -14.53 15.00
N TRP A 321 18.50 -13.46 14.90
CA TRP A 321 17.44 -13.31 13.90
C TRP A 321 17.90 -12.61 12.62
N TYR A 322 19.13 -12.10 12.58
CA TYR A 322 19.75 -11.61 11.35
C TYR A 322 20.20 -12.80 10.49
N THR A 323 19.77 -12.78 9.23
CA THR A 323 19.95 -13.85 8.22
C THR A 323 20.16 -13.20 6.84
N ASP A 324 21.06 -12.22 6.80
CA ASP A 324 21.42 -11.43 5.61
C ASP A 324 20.23 -10.71 4.94
N GLN A 325 19.38 -10.09 5.76
CA GLN A 325 18.28 -9.24 5.26
C GLN A 325 18.77 -7.98 4.53
N ILE A 326 19.96 -7.44 4.84
CA ILE A 326 20.54 -6.31 4.09
C ILE A 326 21.01 -6.85 2.74
N VAL A 327 20.37 -6.43 1.65
CA VAL A 327 20.66 -6.97 0.31
C VAL A 327 22.05 -6.53 -0.18
N PRO A 328 22.72 -7.33 -1.02
CA PRO A 328 23.93 -6.92 -1.75
C PRO A 328 23.74 -5.56 -2.43
N ASP A 329 24.74 -4.70 -2.34
CA ASP A 329 24.76 -3.30 -2.82
C ASP A 329 23.66 -2.37 -2.24
N GLY A 330 22.82 -2.90 -1.35
CA GLY A 330 21.73 -2.18 -0.66
C GLY A 330 22.16 -1.32 0.52
N HIS A 331 23.42 -1.39 0.95
CA HIS A 331 24.01 -0.51 1.99
C HIS A 331 24.78 0.61 1.31
N ARG A 332 24.24 1.84 1.37
CA ARG A 332 24.92 3.06 0.89
C ARG A 332 25.22 4.01 2.05
N ILE A 333 26.40 4.63 1.99
CA ILE A 333 26.88 5.60 2.98
C ILE A 333 27.08 6.93 2.27
N PHE A 334 26.64 8.02 2.89
CA PHE A 334 26.89 9.39 2.48
C PHE A 334 27.76 10.08 3.53
N ASP A 335 28.86 10.66 3.09
CA ASP A 335 29.83 11.33 3.95
C ASP A 335 29.29 12.62 4.58
N PRO A 336 29.80 13.02 5.76
CA PRO A 336 29.39 14.26 6.42
C PRO A 336 29.90 15.49 5.64
N GLN A 337 29.05 16.51 5.54
CA GLN A 337 29.35 17.79 4.88
C GLN A 337 29.52 18.90 5.95
N PRO A 338 30.62 19.66 5.95
CA PRO A 338 30.79 20.82 6.83
C PRO A 338 29.89 22.00 6.41
N PRO A 339 29.55 22.92 7.32
CA PRO A 339 28.72 24.08 6.99
C PRO A 339 29.50 25.07 6.10
N ILE A 340 28.80 25.67 5.13
CA ILE A 340 29.34 26.68 4.23
C ILE A 340 28.50 27.96 4.39
N TYR A 341 29.11 28.99 4.97
CA TYR A 341 28.46 30.27 5.29
C TYR A 341 28.51 31.27 4.14
N GLY A 342 27.69 32.31 4.21
CA GLY A 342 27.70 33.45 3.29
C GLY A 342 27.31 34.75 3.99
N GLU A 343 27.57 35.87 3.34
CA GLU A 343 27.39 37.22 3.89
C GLU A 343 26.24 37.96 3.20
N LEU A 344 25.60 38.87 3.94
CA LEU A 344 24.51 39.70 3.41
C LEU A 344 25.06 40.99 2.78
N GLU A 345 24.42 41.42 1.69
CA GLU A 345 24.72 42.69 1.01
C GLU A 345 24.28 43.93 1.82
N PHE A 346 23.52 43.72 2.90
CA PHE A 346 22.98 44.76 3.78
C PHE A 346 23.09 44.34 5.26
N GLN A 347 23.07 45.32 6.16
CA GLN A 347 23.15 45.09 7.60
C GLN A 347 21.74 44.81 8.18
N LEU A 348 21.65 43.79 9.04
CA LEU A 348 20.46 43.53 9.85
C LEU A 348 20.42 44.46 11.07
N SER A 349 19.22 44.68 11.62
CA SER A 349 19.08 45.43 12.87
C SER A 349 19.69 44.66 14.05
N GLN A 350 20.08 45.37 15.11
CA GLN A 350 20.54 44.72 16.35
C GLN A 350 19.43 43.87 16.97
N ASN A 351 18.16 44.26 16.83
CA ASN A 351 17.00 43.50 17.31
C ASN A 351 16.89 42.15 16.59
N MET A 352 17.05 42.14 15.26
CA MET A 352 17.06 40.93 14.44
C MET A 352 18.22 39.98 14.84
N VAL A 353 19.44 40.53 15.00
CA VAL A 353 20.61 39.76 15.41
C VAL A 353 20.43 39.16 16.81
N ASN A 354 19.95 39.97 17.76
CA ASN A 354 19.62 39.52 19.12
C ASN A 354 18.56 38.41 19.11
N ALA A 355 17.51 38.54 18.27
CA ALA A 355 16.46 37.54 18.17
C ALA A 355 16.93 36.22 17.53
N LEU A 356 17.74 36.28 16.47
CA LEU A 356 18.36 35.11 15.84
C LEU A 356 19.29 34.37 16.80
N TYR A 357 20.05 35.10 17.62
CA TYR A 357 20.90 34.54 18.66
C TYR A 357 20.08 33.94 19.82
N ASN A 358 19.20 34.73 20.45
CA ASN A 358 18.47 34.32 21.65
C ASN A 358 17.47 33.18 21.40
N SER A 359 16.83 33.12 20.22
CA SER A 359 15.82 32.10 19.92
C SER A 359 16.38 30.78 19.38
N ARG A 360 17.51 30.82 18.67
CA ARG A 360 18.03 29.67 17.88
C ARG A 360 19.56 29.50 17.90
N ASN A 361 20.30 30.38 18.60
CA ASN A 361 21.77 30.45 18.62
C ASN A 361 22.40 30.55 17.21
N ILE A 362 21.80 31.38 16.35
CA ILE A 362 22.29 31.63 14.99
C ILE A 362 23.25 32.83 15.01
N THR A 363 24.52 32.58 14.69
CA THR A 363 25.57 33.61 14.58
C THR A 363 25.95 33.95 13.14
N GLN A 364 25.73 33.03 12.19
CA GLN A 364 26.04 33.17 10.77
C GLN A 364 24.95 32.48 9.92
N LEU A 365 24.79 32.92 8.68
CA LEU A 365 23.85 32.34 7.70
C LEU A 365 24.58 31.43 6.72
N TYR A 366 23.95 30.33 6.30
CA TYR A 366 24.48 29.48 5.24
C TYR A 366 24.48 30.21 3.90
N SER A 367 25.40 29.86 3.02
CA SER A 367 25.59 30.50 1.70
C SER A 367 24.28 30.63 0.88
N HIS A 368 23.48 29.56 0.83
CA HIS A 368 22.18 29.56 0.14
C HIS A 368 21.09 30.38 0.84
N GLN A 369 21.23 30.63 2.14
CA GLN A 369 20.35 31.55 2.86
C GLN A 369 20.72 33.00 2.54
N ALA A 370 22.02 33.31 2.54
CA ALA A 370 22.53 34.64 2.22
C ALA A 370 22.21 35.04 0.78
N GLU A 371 22.50 34.19 -0.21
CA GLU A 371 22.18 34.46 -1.62
C GLU A 371 20.67 34.69 -1.84
N ALA A 372 19.83 33.94 -1.14
CA ALA A 372 18.37 34.05 -1.26
C ALA A 372 17.85 35.34 -0.60
N ILE A 373 18.34 35.69 0.60
CA ILE A 373 17.97 36.92 1.29
C ILE A 373 18.46 38.16 0.51
N ASN A 374 19.67 38.13 -0.04
CA ASN A 374 20.18 39.18 -0.92
C ASN A 374 19.36 39.28 -2.22
N SER A 375 18.99 38.16 -2.84
CA SER A 375 18.14 38.15 -4.04
C SER A 375 16.74 38.73 -3.78
N LEU A 376 16.18 38.48 -2.60
CA LEU A 376 14.89 39.04 -2.16
C LEU A 376 15.00 40.54 -1.81
N TYR A 377 16.09 40.97 -1.18
CA TYR A 377 16.40 42.38 -0.91
C TYR A 377 16.54 43.18 -2.22
N ASN A 378 17.23 42.61 -3.22
CA ASN A 378 17.28 43.11 -4.60
C ASN A 378 15.95 42.95 -5.38
N GLY A 379 14.85 42.60 -4.70
CA GLY A 379 13.50 42.63 -5.25
C GLY A 379 13.17 41.54 -6.28
N ARG A 380 13.92 40.43 -6.33
CA ARG A 380 13.64 39.30 -7.25
C ARG A 380 12.64 38.32 -6.63
N ASN A 381 11.96 37.53 -7.47
CA ASN A 381 11.26 36.33 -7.00
C ASN A 381 12.30 35.19 -6.89
N VAL A 382 12.21 34.36 -5.85
CA VAL A 382 13.25 33.37 -5.53
C VAL A 382 12.63 32.00 -5.27
N ILE A 383 13.24 30.95 -5.85
CA ILE A 383 13.02 29.56 -5.45
C ILE A 383 14.29 28.94 -4.89
N VAL A 384 14.16 28.28 -3.74
CA VAL A 384 15.22 27.53 -3.06
C VAL A 384 14.93 26.04 -3.13
N SER A 385 15.81 25.30 -3.80
CA SER A 385 15.71 23.87 -4.10
C SER A 385 16.81 23.08 -3.37
N THR A 386 16.79 23.13 -2.04
CA THR A 386 17.82 22.51 -1.16
C THR A 386 17.26 21.37 -0.32
N SER A 387 18.11 20.65 0.42
CA SER A 387 17.72 19.47 1.19
C SER A 387 16.70 19.75 2.30
N THR A 388 16.10 18.70 2.85
CA THR A 388 15.25 18.81 4.05
C THR A 388 16.10 19.25 5.25
N SER A 389 15.57 20.19 6.03
CA SER A 389 16.22 20.77 7.21
C SER A 389 17.43 21.70 6.97
N SER A 390 17.69 22.11 5.72
CA SER A 390 18.73 23.11 5.35
C SER A 390 18.47 24.55 5.84
N GLY A 391 17.61 24.74 6.85
CA GLY A 391 17.27 26.05 7.41
C GLY A 391 16.44 26.96 6.49
N LYS A 392 15.71 26.40 5.50
CA LYS A 392 14.93 27.17 4.51
C LYS A 392 13.99 28.23 5.10
N SER A 393 13.44 28.02 6.29
CA SER A 393 12.47 28.96 6.89
C SER A 393 13.03 30.35 7.17
N LEU A 394 14.33 30.48 7.45
CA LEU A 394 14.98 31.78 7.67
C LEU A 394 14.97 32.68 6.43
N ILE A 395 14.93 32.07 5.23
CA ILE A 395 15.03 32.76 3.94
C ILE A 395 13.83 33.66 3.68
N TYR A 396 12.63 33.26 4.12
CA TYR A 396 11.44 34.10 4.07
C TYR A 396 11.14 34.81 5.40
N GLN A 397 11.55 34.25 6.55
CA GLN A 397 11.35 34.91 7.85
C GLN A 397 12.16 36.22 7.95
N ILE A 398 13.44 36.24 7.56
CA ILE A 398 14.30 37.43 7.74
C ILE A 398 13.82 38.63 6.88
N PRO A 399 13.55 38.51 5.56
CA PRO A 399 13.10 39.64 4.75
C PRO A 399 11.74 40.20 5.16
N VAL A 400 10.80 39.33 5.57
CA VAL A 400 9.47 39.75 6.04
C VAL A 400 9.56 40.54 7.35
N LEU A 401 10.38 40.07 8.29
CA LEU A 401 10.60 40.75 9.56
C LEU A 401 11.37 42.07 9.36
N HIS A 402 12.41 42.09 8.51
CA HIS A 402 13.15 43.30 8.17
C HIS A 402 12.28 44.37 7.51
N GLN A 403 11.31 43.97 6.69
CA GLN A 403 10.34 44.90 6.11
C GLN A 403 9.30 45.40 7.13
N LEU A 404 8.93 44.59 8.12
CA LEU A 404 8.05 44.98 9.24
C LEU A 404 8.72 45.97 10.21
N GLU A 405 10.04 45.89 10.40
CA GLU A 405 10.81 46.90 11.14
C GLU A 405 10.78 48.28 10.44
N GLN A 406 10.64 48.32 9.10
CA GLN A 406 10.57 49.55 8.32
C GLN A 406 9.13 50.08 8.15
N ASP A 407 8.16 49.19 7.95
CA ASP A 407 6.74 49.51 7.78
C ASP A 407 5.85 48.45 8.44
N TYR A 408 5.30 48.78 9.61
CA TYR A 408 4.40 47.93 10.39
C TYR A 408 3.05 47.61 9.70
N ASN A 409 2.72 48.29 8.59
CA ASN A 409 1.55 47.92 7.78
C ASN A 409 1.83 46.80 6.79
N THR A 410 3.10 46.47 6.53
CA THR A 410 3.52 45.32 5.71
C THR A 410 2.74 44.07 6.04
N ARG A 411 2.16 43.44 5.03
CA ARG A 411 1.50 42.14 5.15
C ARG A 411 2.27 41.03 4.45
N ALA A 412 2.22 39.83 5.01
CA ALA A 412 2.78 38.62 4.40
C ALA A 412 1.82 37.43 4.50
N MET A 413 1.72 36.65 3.43
CA MET A 413 0.89 35.45 3.35
C MET A 413 1.78 34.23 3.13
N TYR A 414 1.77 33.28 4.07
CA TYR A 414 2.53 32.04 3.95
C TYR A 414 1.56 30.88 3.68
N ILE A 415 1.75 30.20 2.55
CA ILE A 415 0.90 29.12 2.05
C ILE A 415 1.63 27.80 2.22
N PHE A 416 1.06 26.91 3.03
CA PHE A 416 1.63 25.60 3.35
C PHE A 416 0.71 24.46 2.89
N PRO A 417 1.26 23.28 2.50
CA PRO A 417 0.46 22.15 2.06
C PRO A 417 -0.31 21.47 3.20
N THR A 418 0.15 21.60 4.46
CA THR A 418 -0.41 20.94 5.65
C THR A 418 -0.58 21.92 6.82
N LYS A 419 -1.65 21.73 7.62
CA LYS A 419 -1.97 22.58 8.79
C LYS A 419 -0.92 22.47 9.91
N ALA A 420 -0.39 21.28 10.16
CA ALA A 420 0.62 21.06 11.21
C ALA A 420 1.92 21.84 10.93
N LEU A 421 2.36 21.90 9.67
CA LEU A 421 3.50 22.72 9.24
C LEU A 421 3.24 24.22 9.43
N ALA A 422 2.03 24.69 9.08
CA ALA A 422 1.62 26.07 9.30
C ALA A 422 1.65 26.45 10.81
N GLN A 423 1.20 25.56 11.70
CA GLN A 423 1.25 25.76 13.15
C GLN A 423 2.68 25.76 13.72
N ASP A 424 3.52 24.83 13.26
CA ASP A 424 4.95 24.76 13.62
C ASP A 424 5.68 26.05 13.24
N GLN A 425 5.55 26.48 11.98
CA GLN A 425 6.21 27.69 11.49
C GLN A 425 5.63 28.96 12.15
N ARG A 426 4.34 29.00 12.52
CA ARG A 426 3.77 30.07 13.35
C ARG A 426 4.42 30.12 14.75
N ARG A 427 4.52 28.97 15.44
CA ARG A 427 5.19 28.88 16.76
C ARG A 427 6.64 29.33 16.67
N SER A 428 7.36 28.86 15.65
CA SER A 428 8.77 29.16 15.41
C SER A 428 9.03 30.63 15.04
N LEU A 429 8.05 31.33 14.45
CA LEU A 429 8.10 32.76 14.16
C LEU A 429 7.71 33.63 15.36
N LYS A 430 6.70 33.24 16.16
CA LYS A 430 6.40 33.92 17.42
C LYS A 430 7.57 33.88 18.41
N GLY A 431 8.33 32.78 18.43
CA GLY A 431 9.57 32.66 19.21
C GLY A 431 10.76 33.50 18.71
N LEU A 432 10.68 34.11 17.52
CA LEU A 432 11.59 35.18 17.09
C LEU A 432 11.05 36.55 17.53
N LEU A 433 9.76 36.80 17.29
CA LEU A 433 9.09 38.08 17.60
C LEU A 433 9.16 38.44 19.08
N SER A 434 9.15 37.47 19.99
CA SER A 434 9.31 37.69 21.44
C SER A 434 10.65 38.32 21.86
N PHE A 435 11.65 38.37 20.96
CA PHE A 435 12.97 38.96 21.21
C PHE A 435 13.27 40.20 20.35
N MET A 436 12.27 40.74 19.63
CA MET A 436 12.44 41.96 18.82
C MET A 436 11.57 43.10 19.36
N ASP A 437 12.24 44.11 19.91
CA ASP A 437 11.58 45.27 20.50
C ASP A 437 10.79 46.07 19.47
N GLY A 438 9.52 46.35 19.81
CA GLY A 438 8.55 47.01 18.94
C GLY A 438 7.72 46.05 18.07
N LEU A 439 8.09 44.76 17.99
CA LEU A 439 7.38 43.75 17.19
C LEU A 439 6.75 42.62 18.02
N GLN A 440 6.89 42.60 19.36
CA GLN A 440 6.35 41.54 20.22
C GLN A 440 4.84 41.32 20.06
N GLU A 441 4.06 42.39 19.86
CA GLU A 441 2.59 42.34 19.75
C GLU A 441 2.08 42.11 18.30
N THR A 442 2.99 41.84 17.36
CA THR A 442 2.62 41.60 15.95
C THR A 442 1.65 40.41 15.82
N VAL A 443 0.46 40.67 15.28
CA VAL A 443 -0.56 39.61 15.10
C VAL A 443 -0.13 38.65 13.99
N VAL A 444 0.31 37.47 14.40
CA VAL A 444 0.85 36.42 13.53
C VAL A 444 0.08 35.13 13.78
N GLU A 445 -0.84 34.78 12.88
CA GLU A 445 -1.83 33.72 13.12
C GLU A 445 -2.11 32.79 11.93
N THR A 446 -2.66 31.62 12.25
CA THR A 446 -3.16 30.65 11.26
C THR A 446 -4.60 30.96 10.88
N PHE A 447 -4.83 31.13 9.59
CA PHE A 447 -6.16 31.20 8.97
C PHE A 447 -6.37 29.95 8.10
N ASP A 448 -6.75 28.85 8.76
CA ASP A 448 -7.08 27.59 8.13
C ASP A 448 -8.49 27.07 8.54
N GLY A 449 -8.89 25.89 8.06
CA GLY A 449 -10.20 25.31 8.40
C GLY A 449 -10.43 25.08 9.90
N ASP A 450 -9.38 24.86 10.69
CA ASP A 450 -9.43 24.64 12.15
C ASP A 450 -9.46 25.96 12.95
N THR A 451 -9.31 27.12 12.30
CA THR A 451 -9.37 28.45 12.96
C THR A 451 -10.78 28.72 13.48
N PRO A 452 -11.00 28.98 14.79
CA PRO A 452 -12.31 29.25 15.36
C PRO A 452 -13.04 30.43 14.71
N MET A 453 -14.34 30.30 14.47
CA MET A 453 -15.14 31.31 13.74
C MET A 453 -15.12 32.70 14.41
N SER A 454 -15.02 32.75 15.75
CA SER A 454 -14.87 33.97 16.54
C SER A 454 -13.57 34.73 16.27
N GLU A 455 -12.48 34.03 15.96
CA GLU A 455 -11.15 34.62 15.76
C GLU A 455 -10.94 35.11 14.32
N ARG A 456 -11.69 34.56 13.35
CA ARG A 456 -11.49 34.84 11.91
C ARG A 456 -11.59 36.32 11.52
N ASN A 457 -12.50 37.07 12.13
CA ASN A 457 -12.61 38.52 11.87
C ASN A 457 -11.37 39.27 12.39
N TYR A 458 -10.96 39.01 13.63
CA TYR A 458 -9.77 39.63 14.23
C TYR A 458 -8.49 39.31 13.44
N ILE A 459 -8.32 38.05 13.02
CA ILE A 459 -7.17 37.61 12.21
C ILE A 459 -7.17 38.27 10.82
N ARG A 460 -8.34 38.49 10.20
CA ARG A 460 -8.45 39.22 8.93
C ARG A 460 -8.01 40.69 9.08
N ASP A 461 -8.55 41.37 10.09
CA ASP A 461 -8.44 42.82 10.20
C ASP A 461 -7.05 43.24 10.73
N GLU A 462 -6.56 42.60 11.79
CA GLU A 462 -5.26 42.96 12.41
C GLU A 462 -4.08 42.09 11.98
N GLY A 463 -4.32 40.91 11.39
CA GLY A 463 -3.26 39.95 11.02
C GLY A 463 -2.19 40.57 10.12
N ARG A 464 -0.94 40.53 10.57
CA ARG A 464 0.25 41.07 9.88
C ARG A 464 0.91 39.99 9.03
N ILE A 465 1.08 38.79 9.60
CA ILE A 465 1.55 37.60 8.89
C ILE A 465 0.51 36.50 9.07
N ILE A 466 -0.04 35.99 7.96
CA ILE A 466 -1.08 34.97 7.97
C ILE A 466 -0.57 33.67 7.36
N PHE A 467 -0.71 32.59 8.13
CA PHE A 467 -0.39 31.22 7.73
C PHE A 467 -1.67 30.55 7.21
N THR A 468 -1.69 30.10 5.97
CA THR A 468 -2.89 29.55 5.32
C THR A 468 -2.56 28.42 4.33
N ASN A 469 -3.55 27.96 3.58
CA ASN A 469 -3.45 26.91 2.57
C ASN A 469 -4.25 27.30 1.31
N PRO A 470 -3.95 26.72 0.13
CA PRO A 470 -4.61 27.12 -1.13
C PRO A 470 -6.12 26.95 -1.11
N ASP A 471 -6.60 26.00 -0.31
CA ASP A 471 -8.00 25.67 -0.10
C ASP A 471 -8.77 26.85 0.53
N MET A 472 -8.26 27.41 1.64
CA MET A 472 -8.88 28.57 2.29
C MET A 472 -8.70 29.86 1.48
N LEU A 473 -7.56 29.99 0.78
CA LEU A 473 -7.34 31.09 -0.17
C LEU A 473 -8.45 31.11 -1.23
N HIS A 474 -8.73 29.97 -1.85
CA HIS A 474 -9.78 29.83 -2.87
C HIS A 474 -11.19 30.00 -2.33
N ILE A 475 -11.52 29.39 -1.18
CA ILE A 475 -12.90 29.30 -0.69
C ILE A 475 -13.33 30.56 0.06
N THR A 476 -12.41 31.22 0.77
CA THR A 476 -12.76 32.30 1.72
C THR A 476 -12.04 33.63 1.52
N ILE A 477 -10.76 33.64 1.14
CA ILE A 477 -9.98 34.89 1.07
C ILE A 477 -10.24 35.61 -0.26
N LEU A 478 -10.09 34.91 -1.39
CA LEU A 478 -10.28 35.51 -2.71
C LEU A 478 -11.74 35.90 -3.00
N PRO A 479 -12.78 35.09 -2.69
CA PRO A 479 -14.19 35.45 -2.93
C PRO A 479 -14.81 36.43 -1.90
N GLN A 480 -13.96 37.08 -1.10
CA GLN A 480 -14.31 38.13 -0.14
C GLN A 480 -13.26 39.26 -0.22
N GLU A 481 -12.75 39.53 -1.41
CA GLU A 481 -11.69 40.51 -1.69
C GLU A 481 -12.02 41.93 -1.19
N GLU A 482 -13.29 42.34 -1.14
CA GLU A 482 -13.73 43.56 -0.44
C GLU A 482 -13.32 43.58 1.04
N ALA A 483 -13.57 42.49 1.78
CA ALA A 483 -13.26 42.37 3.21
C ALA A 483 -11.75 42.19 3.46
N TRP A 484 -11.02 41.58 2.52
CA TRP A 484 -9.56 41.39 2.58
C TRP A 484 -8.76 42.53 1.96
N ARG A 485 -9.43 43.60 1.47
CA ARG A 485 -8.81 44.67 0.67
C ARG A 485 -7.62 45.35 1.36
N SER A 486 -7.75 45.66 2.65
CA SER A 486 -6.69 46.27 3.48
C SER A 486 -5.44 45.38 3.58
N PHE A 487 -5.63 44.06 3.69
CA PHE A 487 -4.53 43.10 3.74
C PHE A 487 -3.85 42.97 2.37
N LEU A 488 -4.64 42.79 1.31
CA LEU A 488 -4.15 42.56 -0.05
C LEU A 488 -3.45 43.79 -0.65
N GLN A 489 -3.89 45.01 -0.29
CA GLN A 489 -3.23 46.26 -0.69
C GLN A 489 -1.81 46.39 -0.11
N ASN A 490 -1.57 45.87 1.12
CA ASN A 490 -0.30 45.99 1.83
C ASN A 490 0.57 44.70 1.77
N LEU A 491 0.13 43.69 1.01
CA LEU A 491 0.79 42.40 0.86
C LEU A 491 2.14 42.54 0.11
N ARG A 492 3.26 42.44 0.82
CA ARG A 492 4.61 42.51 0.21
C ARG A 492 5.14 41.14 -0.19
N PHE A 493 4.89 40.11 0.61
CA PHE A 493 5.47 38.78 0.41
C PHE A 493 4.41 37.68 0.39
N VAL A 494 4.48 36.82 -0.62
CA VAL A 494 3.73 35.56 -0.68
C VAL A 494 4.73 34.41 -0.70
N VAL A 495 4.73 33.62 0.37
CA VAL A 495 5.59 32.45 0.54
C VAL A 495 4.79 31.21 0.21
N VAL A 496 5.35 30.29 -0.56
CA VAL A 496 4.79 28.96 -0.80
C VAL A 496 5.86 27.91 -0.50
N ASP A 497 5.68 27.15 0.58
CA ASP A 497 6.62 26.10 0.97
C ASP A 497 6.22 24.73 0.39
N GLU A 498 7.22 23.84 0.28
CA GLU A 498 7.15 22.53 -0.36
C GLU A 498 6.51 22.59 -1.77
N LEU A 499 6.99 23.50 -2.65
CA LEU A 499 6.35 23.83 -3.94
C LEU A 499 6.08 22.61 -4.86
N HIS A 500 6.90 21.56 -4.73
CA HIS A 500 6.75 20.31 -5.47
C HIS A 500 5.44 19.54 -5.17
N VAL A 501 4.77 19.82 -4.04
CA VAL A 501 3.48 19.20 -3.68
C VAL A 501 2.37 19.68 -4.62
N TYR A 502 2.49 20.89 -5.18
CA TYR A 502 1.51 21.48 -6.09
C TYR A 502 1.81 21.04 -7.53
N ASN A 503 1.67 19.75 -7.83
CA ASN A 503 1.89 19.18 -9.16
C ASN A 503 0.60 18.56 -9.75
N GLY A 504 0.63 18.24 -11.05
CA GLY A 504 -0.49 17.63 -11.76
C GLY A 504 -1.78 18.45 -11.68
N LEU A 505 -2.92 17.78 -11.52
CA LEU A 505 -4.24 18.44 -11.40
C LEU A 505 -4.30 19.42 -10.21
N PHE A 506 -3.76 19.03 -9.04
CA PHE A 506 -3.75 19.88 -7.85
C PHE A 506 -2.90 21.14 -8.06
N GLY A 507 -1.71 20.98 -8.65
CA GLY A 507 -0.88 22.10 -9.10
C GLY A 507 -1.58 23.02 -10.10
N SER A 508 -2.40 22.46 -10.99
CA SER A 508 -3.15 23.22 -12.00
C SER A 508 -4.21 24.12 -11.38
N HIS A 509 -4.96 23.62 -10.38
CA HIS A 509 -5.86 24.46 -9.60
C HIS A 509 -5.10 25.55 -8.81
N VAL A 510 -4.01 25.18 -8.13
CA VAL A 510 -3.20 26.14 -7.35
C VAL A 510 -2.61 27.24 -8.25
N ALA A 511 -2.14 26.89 -9.44
CA ALA A 511 -1.60 27.85 -10.40
C ALA A 511 -2.63 28.92 -10.81
N LEU A 512 -3.90 28.54 -10.94
CA LEU A 512 -5.00 29.46 -11.27
C LEU A 512 -5.50 30.24 -10.05
N ILE A 513 -5.34 29.71 -8.84
CA ILE A 513 -5.54 30.44 -7.57
C ILE A 513 -4.48 31.53 -7.40
N MET A 514 -3.19 31.24 -7.68
CA MET A 514 -2.13 32.26 -7.61
C MET A 514 -2.29 33.36 -8.67
N ARG A 515 -2.85 33.02 -9.85
CA ARG A 515 -3.25 33.99 -10.88
C ARG A 515 -4.40 34.90 -10.41
N ARG A 516 -5.45 34.35 -9.79
CA ARG A 516 -6.53 35.14 -9.16
C ARG A 516 -5.99 36.08 -8.08
N LEU A 517 -5.12 35.59 -7.19
CA LEU A 517 -4.45 36.42 -6.18
C LEU A 517 -3.67 37.59 -6.82
N ARG A 518 -2.83 37.32 -7.85
CA ARG A 518 -2.09 38.37 -8.56
C ARG A 518 -2.99 39.39 -9.26
N ARG A 519 -4.12 38.94 -9.83
CA ARG A 519 -5.14 39.79 -10.45
C ARG A 519 -5.79 40.73 -9.43
N ILE A 520 -6.22 40.19 -8.27
CA ILE A 520 -6.83 40.98 -7.19
C ILE A 520 -5.81 41.97 -6.61
N CYS A 521 -4.58 41.54 -6.31
CA CYS A 521 -3.51 42.44 -5.88
C CYS A 521 -3.29 43.60 -6.87
N ALA A 522 -3.19 43.31 -8.17
CA ALA A 522 -3.01 44.33 -9.20
C ALA A 522 -4.19 45.31 -9.32
N ALA A 523 -5.42 44.87 -9.02
CA ALA A 523 -6.64 45.68 -9.04
C ALA A 523 -6.83 46.54 -7.77
N VAL A 524 -6.31 46.11 -6.61
CA VAL A 524 -6.21 46.97 -5.41
C VAL A 524 -4.98 47.90 -5.43
N GLY A 525 -4.27 47.96 -6.57
CA GLY A 525 -3.11 48.83 -6.80
C GLY A 525 -1.76 48.21 -6.41
N ASN A 526 -1.73 47.03 -5.81
CA ASN A 526 -0.52 46.36 -5.36
C ASN A 526 0.11 45.51 -6.47
N ARG A 527 1.12 46.07 -7.14
CA ARG A 527 1.93 45.38 -8.16
C ARG A 527 3.33 44.99 -7.68
N HIS A 528 3.61 45.11 -6.38
CA HIS A 528 4.95 44.95 -5.81
C HIS A 528 5.15 43.67 -5.01
N VAL A 529 4.12 42.81 -4.93
CA VAL A 529 4.17 41.48 -4.30
C VAL A 529 5.37 40.67 -4.82
N LYS A 530 6.18 40.13 -3.91
CA LYS A 530 7.27 39.21 -4.21
C LYS A 530 6.90 37.79 -3.83
N PHE A 531 7.22 36.85 -4.71
CA PHE A 531 6.95 35.44 -4.52
C PHE A 531 8.23 34.73 -4.08
N ILE A 532 8.11 33.99 -2.97
CA ILE A 532 9.18 33.16 -2.40
C ILE A 532 8.71 31.73 -2.44
N SER A 533 9.57 30.80 -2.87
CA SER A 533 9.27 29.38 -2.86
C SER A 533 10.39 28.54 -2.30
N CYS A 534 10.01 27.50 -1.57
CA CYS A 534 10.92 26.54 -0.98
C CYS A 534 10.49 25.13 -1.41
N SER A 535 11.47 24.25 -1.63
CA SER A 535 11.21 22.86 -2.03
C SER A 535 12.36 21.96 -1.59
N ALA A 536 12.08 20.65 -1.52
CA ALA A 536 13.08 19.61 -1.73
C ALA A 536 13.64 19.67 -3.17
N THR A 537 14.76 18.98 -3.43
CA THR A 537 15.38 18.91 -4.75
C THR A 537 14.45 18.28 -5.80
N VAL A 538 14.28 18.95 -6.93
CA VAL A 538 13.43 18.53 -8.07
C VAL A 538 14.11 18.86 -9.40
N ALA A 539 13.63 18.28 -10.51
CA ALA A 539 14.30 18.42 -11.82
C ALA A 539 14.18 19.82 -12.44
N ASN A 540 12.97 20.40 -12.45
CA ASN A 540 12.65 21.68 -13.12
C ASN A 540 12.07 22.75 -12.16
N PRO A 541 12.77 23.11 -11.05
CA PRO A 541 12.23 24.00 -10.01
C PRO A 541 11.85 25.39 -10.52
N GLU A 542 12.71 26.02 -11.34
CA GLU A 542 12.49 27.38 -11.85
C GLU A 542 11.27 27.46 -12.78
N GLU A 543 11.18 26.54 -13.75
CA GLU A 543 10.05 26.43 -14.67
C GLU A 543 8.74 26.13 -13.95
N HIS A 544 8.75 25.23 -12.96
CA HIS A 544 7.59 24.94 -12.13
C HIS A 544 7.13 26.18 -11.35
N MET A 545 8.04 26.98 -10.79
CA MET A 545 7.68 28.26 -10.16
C MET A 545 7.08 29.24 -11.17
N LYS A 546 7.73 29.45 -12.32
CA LYS A 546 7.22 30.32 -13.39
C LYS A 546 5.80 29.91 -13.81
N THR A 547 5.56 28.60 -13.95
CA THR A 547 4.26 28.02 -14.32
C THR A 547 3.20 28.20 -13.22
N ILE A 548 3.50 27.87 -11.96
CA ILE A 548 2.57 28.00 -10.83
C ILE A 548 2.15 29.47 -10.62
N PHE A 549 3.08 30.41 -10.54
CA PHE A 549 2.74 31.81 -10.24
C PHE A 549 2.39 32.64 -11.49
N GLY A 550 2.76 32.19 -12.69
CA GLY A 550 2.65 32.95 -13.94
C GLY A 550 3.66 34.09 -14.03
N LEU A 551 4.91 33.81 -13.63
CA LEU A 551 6.00 34.80 -13.55
C LEU A 551 7.03 34.56 -14.64
N ASP A 552 7.56 35.63 -15.23
CA ASP A 552 8.62 35.56 -16.24
C ASP A 552 10.01 35.48 -15.60
N GLU A 553 10.23 36.23 -14.52
CA GLU A 553 11.49 36.32 -13.79
C GLU A 553 11.44 35.61 -12.43
N VAL A 554 12.31 34.61 -12.26
CA VAL A 554 12.56 33.83 -11.04
C VAL A 554 14.06 33.56 -10.95
N LYS A 555 14.65 33.67 -9.75
CA LYS A 555 16.03 33.27 -9.45
C LYS A 555 16.02 31.92 -8.71
N LEU A 556 16.63 30.90 -9.33
CA LEU A 556 16.90 29.60 -8.71
C LEU A 556 18.13 29.65 -7.79
N ILE A 557 18.04 29.00 -6.64
CA ILE A 557 19.14 28.71 -5.72
C ILE A 557 19.03 27.23 -5.32
N ASP A 558 20.00 26.43 -5.77
CA ASP A 558 20.04 24.97 -5.69
C ASP A 558 21.23 24.43 -4.87
N PHE A 559 22.28 25.25 -4.68
CA PHE A 559 23.36 24.95 -3.74
C PHE A 559 22.87 24.82 -2.30
N ASP A 560 23.42 23.86 -1.54
CA ASP A 560 23.09 23.66 -0.12
C ASP A 560 24.36 23.78 0.75
N GLY A 561 24.45 24.88 1.49
CA GLY A 561 25.53 25.16 2.43
C GLY A 561 25.28 24.67 3.87
N SER A 562 24.18 23.96 4.12
CA SER A 562 23.88 23.45 5.47
C SER A 562 24.73 22.20 5.83
N PRO A 563 25.06 22.00 7.11
CA PRO A 563 25.88 20.87 7.53
C PRO A 563 25.07 19.57 7.59
N SER A 564 25.69 18.48 7.13
CA SER A 564 25.14 17.12 7.21
C SER A 564 26.05 16.24 8.04
N GLY A 565 25.50 15.47 8.99
CA GLY A 565 26.20 14.29 9.51
C GLY A 565 26.26 13.16 8.47
N ARG A 566 26.99 12.08 8.81
CA ARG A 566 27.06 10.84 8.01
C ARG A 566 25.67 10.22 7.91
N LYS A 567 25.23 9.85 6.70
CA LYS A 567 23.92 9.20 6.49
C LYS A 567 24.11 7.80 5.97
N GLU A 568 23.39 6.83 6.51
CA GLU A 568 23.42 5.44 6.06
C GLU A 568 22.04 5.03 5.55
N PHE A 569 22.00 4.41 4.39
CA PHE A 569 20.80 3.89 3.76
C PHE A 569 20.93 2.37 3.63
N LEU A 570 19.91 1.63 4.08
CA LEU A 570 19.83 0.17 3.99
C LEU A 570 18.58 -0.26 3.20
N CYS A 571 18.76 -1.14 2.22
CA CYS A 571 17.67 -1.94 1.65
C CYS A 571 17.57 -3.26 2.41
N TRP A 572 16.52 -3.42 3.22
CA TRP A 572 16.28 -4.56 4.10
C TRP A 572 15.17 -5.44 3.51
N ASN A 573 15.51 -6.57 2.91
CA ASN A 573 14.53 -7.48 2.33
C ASN A 573 14.07 -8.51 3.38
N THR A 574 12.77 -8.83 3.39
CA THR A 574 12.21 -9.79 4.35
C THR A 574 12.73 -11.22 4.09
N PRO A 575 13.11 -11.99 5.12
CA PRO A 575 13.62 -13.35 4.92
C PRO A 575 12.53 -14.28 4.36
N TYR A 576 12.92 -15.39 3.72
CA TYR A 576 11.97 -16.44 3.30
C TYR A 576 11.39 -17.17 4.52
N LYS A 577 10.13 -17.62 4.43
CA LYS A 577 9.47 -18.34 5.54
C LYS A 577 10.15 -19.67 5.86
N ASP A 578 10.55 -20.39 4.83
CA ASP A 578 11.56 -21.44 4.92
C ASP A 578 12.82 -20.93 4.18
N PRO A 579 13.94 -20.65 4.88
CA PRO A 579 15.19 -20.22 4.25
C PRO A 579 15.74 -21.18 3.18
N THR A 580 15.29 -22.44 3.17
CA THR A 580 15.71 -23.45 2.18
C THR A 580 14.79 -23.54 0.96
N ASP A 581 13.62 -22.89 0.98
CA ASP A 581 12.63 -22.93 -0.10
C ASP A 581 12.12 -21.52 -0.45
N PRO A 582 12.69 -20.86 -1.48
CA PRO A 582 12.21 -19.57 -1.98
C PRO A 582 10.74 -19.58 -2.42
N THR A 583 10.16 -20.75 -2.75
CA THR A 583 8.74 -20.86 -3.15
C THR A 583 7.78 -20.78 -1.95
N SER A 584 8.29 -20.88 -0.71
CA SER A 584 7.52 -20.61 0.52
C SER A 584 7.04 -19.15 0.64
N GLY A 585 7.68 -18.24 -0.12
CA GLY A 585 7.46 -16.80 -0.07
C GLY A 585 8.13 -16.13 1.14
N ARG A 586 8.16 -14.80 1.15
CA ARG A 586 8.77 -14.02 2.23
C ARG A 586 7.90 -13.95 3.49
N GLY A 587 8.55 -13.71 4.63
CA GLY A 587 7.95 -13.53 5.94
C GLY A 587 7.09 -12.26 6.04
N ASN A 588 6.53 -12.01 7.22
CA ASN A 588 5.66 -10.85 7.42
C ASN A 588 6.49 -9.57 7.64
N SER A 589 6.45 -8.68 6.64
CA SER A 589 7.11 -7.35 6.67
C SER A 589 6.75 -6.50 7.88
N MET A 590 5.53 -6.65 8.44
CA MET A 590 5.11 -5.92 9.65
C MET A 590 5.78 -6.46 10.93
N GLU A 591 5.98 -7.77 11.04
CA GLU A 591 6.66 -8.38 12.20
C GLU A 591 8.15 -8.07 12.17
N GLU A 592 8.79 -8.19 11.00
CA GLU A 592 10.21 -7.87 10.82
C GLU A 592 10.51 -6.37 11.05
N SER A 593 9.64 -5.49 10.54
CA SER A 593 9.72 -4.05 10.84
C SER A 593 9.55 -3.74 12.32
N ALA A 594 8.66 -4.46 13.02
CA ALA A 594 8.44 -4.27 14.45
C ALA A 594 9.68 -4.66 15.28
N LYS A 595 10.32 -5.80 14.99
CA LYS A 595 11.59 -6.19 15.62
C LYS A 595 12.65 -5.11 15.44
N LEU A 596 12.88 -4.67 14.20
CA LEU A 596 13.91 -3.68 13.87
C LEU A 596 13.63 -2.33 14.55
N PHE A 597 12.37 -1.88 14.56
CA PHE A 597 11.91 -0.69 15.26
C PHE A 597 12.18 -0.76 16.77
N CYS A 598 11.85 -1.88 17.43
CA CYS A 598 12.15 -2.12 18.84
C CYS A 598 13.65 -2.15 19.13
N GLN A 599 14.44 -2.86 18.32
CA GLN A 599 15.89 -2.99 18.51
C GLN A 599 16.64 -1.65 18.36
N LEU A 600 16.16 -0.75 17.50
CA LEU A 600 16.68 0.62 17.38
C LEU A 600 16.30 1.48 18.61
N ILE A 601 15.03 1.47 19.03
CA ILE A 601 14.54 2.27 20.17
C ILE A 601 15.24 1.90 21.48
N LEU A 602 15.46 0.60 21.73
CA LEU A 602 16.15 0.13 22.95
C LEU A 602 17.64 0.51 23.00
N ARG A 603 18.24 0.90 21.85
CA ARG A 603 19.61 1.45 21.76
C ARG A 603 19.67 2.99 21.82
N GLY A 604 18.55 3.66 22.12
CA GLY A 604 18.48 5.13 22.24
C GLY A 604 18.31 5.86 20.90
N VAL A 605 18.00 5.15 19.82
CA VAL A 605 17.69 5.76 18.51
C VAL A 605 16.23 6.23 18.51
N ARG A 606 15.96 7.49 18.13
CA ARG A 606 14.59 7.95 17.87
C ARG A 606 14.18 7.61 16.44
N VAL A 607 13.05 6.92 16.30
CA VAL A 607 12.65 6.24 15.06
C VAL A 607 11.29 6.74 14.58
N ILE A 608 11.18 7.07 13.29
CA ILE A 608 9.89 7.18 12.59
C ILE A 608 9.74 6.00 11.61
N ALA A 609 8.55 5.39 11.56
CA ALA A 609 8.22 4.32 10.62
C ALA A 609 7.07 4.72 9.70
N PHE A 610 7.35 4.94 8.42
CA PHE A 610 6.35 5.29 7.40
C PHE A 610 5.66 4.05 6.83
N CYS A 611 4.32 4.08 6.85
CA CYS A 611 3.42 3.06 6.31
C CYS A 611 2.53 3.67 5.20
N ARG A 612 2.33 2.96 4.09
CA ARG A 612 1.60 3.48 2.92
C ARG A 612 0.09 3.69 3.16
N ILE A 613 -0.50 2.99 4.14
CA ILE A 613 -1.96 2.94 4.38
C ILE A 613 -2.27 3.09 5.88
N ARG A 614 -3.36 3.81 6.24
CA ARG A 614 -3.85 3.96 7.64
C ARG A 614 -3.88 2.62 8.40
N LYS A 615 -4.38 1.54 7.77
CA LYS A 615 -4.46 0.19 8.36
C LYS A 615 -3.10 -0.47 8.63
N GLN A 616 -2.07 -0.19 7.81
CA GLN A 616 -0.71 -0.68 8.05
C GLN A 616 -0.06 0.04 9.25
N CYS A 617 -0.28 1.35 9.38
CA CYS A 617 0.19 2.15 10.52
C CYS A 617 -0.35 1.59 11.86
N GLU A 618 -1.65 1.27 11.93
CA GLU A 618 -2.27 0.62 13.09
C GLU A 618 -1.73 -0.80 13.34
N ALA A 619 -1.60 -1.61 12.28
CA ALA A 619 -1.11 -2.99 12.38
C ALA A 619 0.35 -3.07 12.84
N LEU A 620 1.22 -2.17 12.39
CA LEU A 620 2.59 -2.08 12.87
C LEU A 620 2.64 -1.65 14.33
N LEU A 621 1.84 -0.65 14.75
CA LEU A 621 1.81 -0.23 16.14
C LEU A 621 1.36 -1.37 17.07
N ALA A 622 0.37 -2.17 16.65
CA ALA A 622 -0.03 -3.38 17.39
C ALA A 622 1.08 -4.45 17.43
N ALA A 623 1.84 -4.62 16.34
CA ALA A 623 2.99 -5.52 16.30
C ALA A 623 4.14 -5.04 17.22
N VAL A 624 4.50 -3.75 17.17
CA VAL A 624 5.50 -3.12 18.05
C VAL A 624 5.09 -3.22 19.53
N LYS A 625 3.81 -2.97 19.86
CA LYS A 625 3.27 -3.19 21.21
C LYS A 625 3.43 -4.65 21.67
N THR A 626 3.15 -5.60 20.78
CA THR A 626 3.34 -7.04 21.05
C THR A 626 4.82 -7.34 21.29
N GLU A 627 5.72 -6.85 20.45
CA GLU A 627 7.16 -7.13 20.56
C GLU A 627 7.82 -6.47 21.78
N LEU A 628 7.42 -5.25 22.14
CA LEU A 628 7.83 -4.63 23.41
C LEU A 628 7.33 -5.42 24.62
N THR A 629 6.18 -6.10 24.52
CA THR A 629 5.67 -7.00 25.56
C THR A 629 6.48 -8.32 25.60
N ASN A 630 6.82 -8.90 24.45
CA ASN A 630 7.68 -10.09 24.33
C ASN A 630 9.09 -9.86 24.91
N LEU A 631 9.60 -8.62 24.81
CA LEU A 631 10.88 -8.18 25.35
C LEU A 631 10.79 -7.68 26.81
N GLU A 632 9.62 -7.81 27.45
CA GLU A 632 9.32 -7.35 28.83
C GLU A 632 9.44 -5.82 29.05
N ARG A 633 9.60 -5.03 27.98
CA ARG A 633 9.81 -3.56 27.98
C ARG A 633 8.51 -2.75 27.96
N THR A 634 7.60 -3.09 28.87
CA THR A 634 6.25 -2.52 28.94
C THR A 634 6.24 -1.00 29.15
N GLU A 635 7.26 -0.45 29.82
CA GLU A 635 7.42 0.99 30.08
C GLU A 635 7.68 1.81 28.81
N VAL A 636 8.21 1.19 27.76
CA VAL A 636 8.49 1.84 26.47
C VAL A 636 7.21 2.01 25.64
N ILE A 637 6.16 1.20 25.89
CA ILE A 637 4.91 1.22 25.11
C ILE A 637 4.22 2.59 25.15
N ALA A 638 4.26 3.29 26.29
CA ALA A 638 3.69 4.63 26.43
C ALA A 638 4.48 5.71 25.65
N ARG A 639 5.69 5.41 25.19
CA ARG A 639 6.58 6.31 24.42
C ARG A 639 6.56 6.01 22.92
N VAL A 640 5.62 5.19 22.46
CA VAL A 640 5.40 4.87 21.04
C VAL A 640 3.95 5.11 20.65
N MET A 641 3.73 5.95 19.63
CA MET A 641 2.40 6.31 19.14
C MET A 641 2.31 6.23 17.61
N ALA A 642 1.09 6.12 17.08
CA ALA A 642 0.80 6.30 15.67
C ALA A 642 0.43 7.75 15.35
N TYR A 643 0.61 8.18 14.10
CA TYR A 643 0.14 9.46 13.55
C TYR A 643 -0.45 9.29 12.15
N ARG A 644 -1.71 9.72 11.97
CA ARG A 644 -2.43 9.66 10.70
C ARG A 644 -3.54 10.70 10.64
N GLY A 645 -3.82 11.22 9.44
CA GLY A 645 -4.73 12.36 9.23
C GLY A 645 -6.23 12.12 9.50
N GLY A 646 -6.63 10.94 9.99
CA GLY A 646 -8.01 10.70 10.46
C GLY A 646 -8.24 11.09 11.93
N TYR A 647 -7.18 11.09 12.75
CA TYR A 647 -7.29 11.42 14.18
C TYR A 647 -7.80 12.84 14.40
N THR A 648 -8.45 13.06 15.54
CA THR A 648 -9.02 14.36 15.90
C THR A 648 -7.96 15.46 15.90
N PRO A 649 -8.32 16.74 15.66
CA PRO A 649 -7.40 17.86 15.80
C PRO A 649 -6.73 17.91 17.18
N GLN A 650 -7.42 17.48 18.23
CA GLN A 650 -6.94 17.42 19.61
C GLN A 650 -5.84 16.38 19.77
N ASP A 651 -6.06 15.14 19.31
CA ASP A 651 -5.08 14.05 19.41
C ASP A 651 -3.83 14.36 18.61
N ARG A 652 -3.99 14.87 17.37
CA ARG A 652 -2.85 15.27 16.53
C ARG A 652 -2.00 16.34 17.23
N ARG A 653 -2.63 17.37 17.80
CA ARG A 653 -1.94 18.41 18.60
C ARG A 653 -1.31 17.85 19.88
N GLN A 654 -1.79 16.74 20.45
CA GLN A 654 -1.12 16.07 21.58
C GLN A 654 0.11 15.29 21.13
N ILE A 655 -0.04 14.40 20.13
CA ILE A 655 1.05 13.58 19.58
C ILE A 655 2.18 14.49 19.06
N GLU A 656 1.84 15.57 18.36
CA GLU A 656 2.79 16.61 17.92
C GLU A 656 3.54 17.24 19.10
N ARG A 657 2.86 17.66 20.18
CA ARG A 657 3.54 18.23 21.37
C ARG A 657 4.45 17.22 22.05
N GLU A 658 4.03 15.98 22.26
CA GLU A 658 4.84 14.95 22.92
C GLU A 658 6.05 14.52 22.07
N MET A 659 5.92 14.61 20.75
CA MET A 659 6.99 14.47 19.76
C MET A 659 8.00 15.64 19.83
N PHE A 660 7.54 16.90 19.78
CA PHE A 660 8.39 18.09 19.94
C PHE A 660 9.12 18.12 21.29
N ASP A 661 8.44 17.72 22.38
CA ASP A 661 8.99 17.66 23.73
C ASP A 661 10.00 16.50 23.94
N GLY A 662 10.21 15.63 22.93
CA GLY A 662 11.12 14.48 23.02
C GLY A 662 10.65 13.36 23.96
N LYS A 663 9.36 13.35 24.34
CA LYS A 663 8.77 12.33 25.23
C LYS A 663 8.65 11.00 24.49
N LEU A 664 8.20 11.04 23.23
CA LEU A 664 8.12 9.89 22.34
C LEU A 664 9.51 9.49 21.81
N VAL A 665 9.77 8.19 21.69
CA VAL A 665 10.99 7.63 21.09
C VAL A 665 10.70 6.97 19.74
N GLY A 666 9.49 6.44 19.57
CA GLY A 666 9.04 5.82 18.33
C GLY A 666 7.73 6.43 17.83
N ILE A 667 7.64 6.72 16.52
CA ILE A 667 6.40 7.16 15.88
C ILE A 667 6.13 6.28 14.65
N VAL A 668 4.92 5.73 14.55
CA VAL A 668 4.45 5.07 13.32
C VAL A 668 3.59 6.05 12.56
N ALA A 669 3.94 6.37 11.32
CA ALA A 669 3.30 7.42 10.54
C ALA A 669 2.74 6.91 9.22
N THR A 670 1.76 7.64 8.70
CA THR A 670 1.46 7.66 7.26
C THR A 670 2.16 8.86 6.61
N ASN A 671 2.02 9.05 5.30
CA ASN A 671 2.49 10.23 4.57
C ASN A 671 2.04 11.60 5.17
N ALA A 672 1.13 11.61 6.14
CA ALA A 672 0.78 12.79 6.93
C ALA A 672 1.97 13.46 7.66
N LEU A 673 3.08 12.74 7.92
CA LEU A 673 4.35 13.31 8.44
C LEU A 673 5.48 13.36 7.40
N GLU A 674 5.19 13.14 6.12
CA GLU A 674 6.19 13.16 5.03
C GLU A 674 6.68 14.59 4.69
N LEU A 675 5.85 15.60 4.94
CA LEU A 675 6.04 16.99 4.50
C LEU A 675 6.32 17.96 5.66
N GLY A 676 7.25 18.91 5.44
CA GLY A 676 7.53 20.04 6.31
C GLY A 676 8.07 19.76 7.73
N ILE A 677 7.18 19.29 8.61
CA ILE A 677 7.23 19.41 10.08
C ILE A 677 8.62 19.17 10.69
N ASP A 678 9.03 20.04 11.63
CA ASP A 678 10.26 19.84 12.43
C ASP A 678 10.03 18.88 13.61
N ILE A 679 9.99 17.58 13.29
CA ILE A 679 9.86 16.45 14.23
C ILE A 679 11.08 16.34 15.20
N GLY A 680 11.96 17.34 15.21
CA GLY A 680 13.22 17.34 15.92
C GLY A 680 14.27 16.47 15.21
N SER A 681 15.35 16.18 15.91
CA SER A 681 16.45 15.38 15.39
C SER A 681 16.12 13.88 15.37
N LEU A 682 15.25 13.44 14.46
CA LEU A 682 15.07 12.01 14.18
C LEU A 682 16.42 11.37 13.83
N ASP A 683 16.71 10.24 14.48
CA ASP A 683 17.97 9.52 14.34
C ASP A 683 17.84 8.39 13.29
N ALA A 684 16.65 7.78 13.15
CA ALA A 684 16.35 6.80 12.10
C ALA A 684 14.96 6.95 11.44
N VAL A 685 14.88 6.58 10.15
CA VAL A 685 13.65 6.41 9.36
C VAL A 685 13.53 4.96 8.88
N LEU A 686 12.41 4.31 9.17
CA LEU A 686 11.97 3.06 8.55
C LEU A 686 10.90 3.38 7.49
N THR A 687 11.05 2.86 6.28
CA THR A 687 10.06 2.99 5.19
C THR A 687 9.54 1.60 4.87
N ILE A 688 8.27 1.33 5.20
CA ILE A 688 7.72 -0.03 5.13
C ILE A 688 7.08 -0.26 3.77
N GLY A 689 7.88 -0.89 2.92
CA GLY A 689 7.66 -1.10 1.51
C GLY A 689 7.90 0.16 0.68
N PHE A 690 8.25 -0.05 -0.60
CA PHE A 690 8.58 1.04 -1.53
C PHE A 690 7.42 2.05 -1.67
N PRO A 691 7.59 3.33 -1.30
CA PRO A 691 6.54 4.33 -1.43
C PRO A 691 6.29 4.66 -2.91
N TYR A 692 5.15 5.27 -3.25
CA TYR A 692 4.65 5.35 -4.63
C TYR A 692 5.62 6.00 -5.66
N SER A 693 6.64 6.76 -5.23
CA SER A 693 7.71 7.25 -6.09
C SER A 693 9.07 7.30 -5.36
N ILE A 694 10.15 7.37 -6.14
CA ILE A 694 11.51 7.62 -5.62
C ILE A 694 11.61 8.99 -4.93
N ALA A 695 10.84 9.99 -5.36
CA ALA A 695 10.77 11.30 -4.70
C ALA A 695 10.19 11.19 -3.28
N ASN A 696 9.10 10.42 -3.09
CA ASN A 696 8.55 10.12 -1.76
C ASN A 696 9.58 9.43 -0.86
N LEU A 697 10.29 8.43 -1.39
CA LEU A 697 11.35 7.72 -0.65
C LEU A 697 12.45 8.69 -0.18
N ARG A 698 12.97 9.54 -1.08
CA ARG A 698 14.00 10.55 -0.78
C ARG A 698 13.52 11.57 0.27
N GLN A 699 12.25 11.98 0.23
CA GLN A 699 11.65 12.87 1.24
C GLN A 699 11.49 12.21 2.61
N GLN A 700 11.04 10.95 2.65
CA GLN A 700 10.89 10.19 3.90
C GLN A 700 12.25 9.94 4.56
N SER A 701 13.25 9.46 3.79
CA SER A 701 14.64 9.32 4.26
C SER A 701 15.22 10.63 4.78
N GLY A 702 14.93 11.76 4.13
CA GLY A 702 15.34 13.10 4.52
C GLY A 702 14.73 13.63 5.83
N ARG A 703 13.89 12.86 6.53
CA ARG A 703 13.36 13.24 7.86
C ARG A 703 14.37 13.00 8.99
N ALA A 704 15.29 12.04 8.85
CA ALA A 704 16.38 11.79 9.79
C ALA A 704 17.66 12.59 9.43
N GLY A 705 18.58 12.72 10.39
CA GLY A 705 19.89 13.34 10.14
C GLY A 705 19.87 14.85 10.06
N ARG A 706 19.07 15.50 10.93
CA ARG A 706 19.08 16.95 11.09
C ARG A 706 20.33 17.40 11.86
N ARG A 707 21.03 18.42 11.33
CA ARG A 707 22.33 18.93 11.83
C ARG A 707 23.44 17.87 11.70
N ASN A 708 24.57 18.08 12.37
CA ASN A 708 25.79 17.27 12.31
C ASN A 708 25.66 15.85 12.90
N LYS A 709 24.46 15.37 13.25
CA LYS A 709 24.26 14.00 13.76
C LYS A 709 24.23 12.99 12.62
N ASP A 710 24.80 11.83 12.88
CA ASP A 710 24.65 10.65 12.04
C ASP A 710 23.18 10.20 11.95
N SER A 711 22.82 9.49 10.87
CA SER A 711 21.43 9.04 10.65
C SER A 711 21.32 7.77 9.83
N LEU A 712 20.19 7.08 10.03
CA LEU A 712 19.83 5.84 9.35
C LEU A 712 18.53 6.00 8.56
N SER A 713 18.48 5.50 7.34
CA SER A 713 17.26 5.24 6.59
C SER A 713 17.22 3.78 6.17
N VAL A 714 16.11 3.08 6.42
CA VAL A 714 15.92 1.69 6.02
C VAL A 714 14.67 1.57 5.18
N LEU A 715 14.80 1.05 3.96
CA LEU A 715 13.69 0.62 3.13
C LEU A 715 13.44 -0.88 3.39
N VAL A 716 12.30 -1.23 3.99
CA VAL A 716 11.94 -2.63 4.27
C VAL A 716 11.11 -3.19 3.12
N GLY A 717 11.63 -4.18 2.39
CA GLY A 717 10.98 -4.80 1.23
C GLY A 717 9.86 -5.77 1.62
N ASP A 718 8.63 -5.48 1.17
CA ASP A 718 7.48 -6.40 1.26
C ASP A 718 7.47 -7.42 0.11
N ALA A 719 6.57 -8.40 0.16
CA ALA A 719 6.39 -9.43 -0.88
C ALA A 719 5.78 -8.90 -2.21
N LEU A 720 5.73 -7.59 -2.44
CA LEU A 720 5.17 -6.96 -3.63
C LEU A 720 6.19 -6.91 -4.78
N PRO A 721 5.77 -7.06 -6.06
CA PRO A 721 6.71 -7.10 -7.19
C PRO A 721 7.59 -5.84 -7.33
N THR A 722 7.03 -4.65 -7.08
CA THR A 722 7.77 -3.37 -7.11
C THR A 722 8.88 -3.34 -6.07
N ASP A 723 8.57 -3.74 -4.84
CA ASP A 723 9.52 -3.82 -3.74
C ASP A 723 10.64 -4.81 -4.05
N GLN A 724 10.31 -5.99 -4.59
CA GLN A 724 11.29 -7.02 -4.95
C GLN A 724 12.18 -6.61 -6.14
N TYR A 725 11.67 -5.79 -7.06
CA TYR A 725 12.47 -5.19 -8.13
C TYR A 725 13.53 -4.24 -7.56
N TYR A 726 13.16 -3.34 -6.64
CA TYR A 726 14.13 -2.43 -6.00
C TYR A 726 15.08 -3.15 -5.02
N MET A 727 14.64 -4.24 -4.39
CA MET A 727 15.52 -5.09 -3.56
C MET A 727 16.49 -5.97 -4.38
N SER A 728 16.30 -6.07 -5.71
CA SER A 728 17.26 -6.70 -6.62
C SER A 728 18.08 -5.69 -7.42
N ASN A 729 17.62 -4.44 -7.52
CA ASN A 729 18.28 -3.34 -8.22
C ASN A 729 18.38 -2.09 -7.32
N PRO A 730 19.07 -2.14 -6.16
CA PRO A 730 19.09 -1.05 -5.18
C PRO A 730 19.68 0.25 -5.75
N ASP A 731 20.64 0.14 -6.68
CA ASP A 731 21.31 1.28 -7.32
C ASP A 731 20.36 2.22 -8.08
N GLU A 732 19.21 1.73 -8.55
CA GLU A 732 18.19 2.57 -9.19
C GLU A 732 17.59 3.61 -8.25
N ILE A 733 17.51 3.33 -6.95
CA ILE A 733 16.99 4.26 -5.92
C ILE A 733 17.84 5.53 -5.87
N PHE A 734 19.13 5.43 -6.20
CA PHE A 734 20.10 6.51 -6.14
C PHE A 734 20.38 7.13 -7.51
N THR A 735 20.49 6.30 -8.55
CA THR A 735 20.87 6.73 -9.91
C THR A 735 19.73 7.35 -10.72
N LYS A 736 18.46 6.97 -10.49
CA LYS A 736 17.34 7.54 -11.26
C LYS A 736 17.14 9.04 -10.91
N PRO A 737 16.94 9.91 -11.92
CA PRO A 737 16.63 11.32 -11.67
C PRO A 737 15.29 11.47 -10.95
N ASN A 738 15.08 12.62 -10.31
CA ASN A 738 13.74 12.99 -9.83
C ASN A 738 12.84 13.24 -11.05
N CYS A 739 11.55 12.90 -10.94
CA CYS A 739 10.58 13.19 -12.00
C CYS A 739 10.42 14.71 -12.17
N GLU A 740 10.17 15.14 -13.40
CA GLU A 740 9.77 16.52 -13.70
C GLU A 740 8.39 16.83 -13.12
N LEU A 741 8.21 18.07 -12.67
CA LEU A 741 6.93 18.58 -12.22
C LEU A 741 6.20 19.18 -13.41
N GLN A 742 5.01 18.67 -13.69
CA GLN A 742 4.16 19.13 -14.79
C GLN A 742 2.80 19.62 -14.25
N VAL A 743 2.27 20.66 -14.91
CA VAL A 743 1.06 21.39 -14.52
C VAL A 743 0.29 21.75 -15.80
N ASP A 744 -1.01 21.46 -15.85
CA ASP A 744 -1.84 21.61 -17.06
C ASP A 744 -2.82 22.79 -16.95
N LEU A 745 -2.37 23.94 -17.44
CA LEU A 745 -3.16 25.17 -17.48
C LEU A 745 -4.19 25.20 -18.64
N GLU A 746 -4.07 24.28 -19.60
CA GLU A 746 -5.02 24.14 -20.72
C GLU A 746 -6.19 23.20 -20.39
N ASN A 747 -6.33 22.73 -19.14
CA ASN A 747 -7.46 21.88 -18.77
C ASN A 747 -8.75 22.73 -18.74
N LEU A 748 -9.57 22.62 -19.79
CA LEU A 748 -10.73 23.47 -20.01
C LEU A 748 -11.74 23.46 -18.85
N LEU A 749 -11.94 22.33 -18.16
CA LEU A 749 -12.88 22.25 -17.02
C LEU A 749 -12.34 23.02 -15.81
N VAL A 750 -11.05 22.83 -15.50
CA VAL A 750 -10.35 23.50 -14.40
C VAL A 750 -10.25 25.02 -14.69
N LEU A 751 -9.90 25.38 -15.92
CA LEU A 751 -9.78 26.76 -16.38
C LEU A 751 -11.14 27.47 -16.40
N GLU A 752 -12.21 26.85 -16.94
CA GLU A 752 -13.57 27.39 -16.89
C GLU A 752 -14.01 27.63 -15.44
N GLY A 753 -13.84 26.64 -14.55
CA GLY A 753 -14.19 26.77 -13.14
C GLY A 753 -13.49 27.95 -12.46
N HIS A 754 -12.17 28.08 -12.62
CA HIS A 754 -11.43 29.20 -12.04
C HIS A 754 -11.73 30.56 -12.67
N ILE A 755 -12.12 30.61 -13.95
CA ILE A 755 -12.59 31.83 -14.62
C ILE A 755 -13.96 32.26 -14.07
N GLN A 756 -14.89 31.32 -13.82
CA GLN A 756 -16.17 31.61 -13.18
C GLN A 756 -15.98 32.13 -11.74
N CYS A 757 -15.02 31.57 -10.97
CA CYS A 757 -14.62 32.14 -9.67
C CYS A 757 -14.03 33.56 -9.82
N ALA A 758 -13.07 33.74 -10.73
CA ALA A 758 -12.44 35.05 -10.95
C ALA A 758 -13.43 36.15 -11.36
N ALA A 759 -14.49 35.78 -12.10
CA ALA A 759 -15.57 36.67 -12.53
C ALA A 759 -16.67 36.92 -11.50
N TYR A 760 -16.63 36.21 -10.36
CA TYR A 760 -17.40 36.51 -9.17
C TYR A 760 -16.63 37.50 -8.27
N GLU A 761 -15.32 37.31 -8.15
CA GLU A 761 -14.40 38.20 -7.40
C GLU A 761 -14.35 39.61 -8.02
N MET A 762 -14.11 39.69 -9.33
CA MET A 762 -14.18 40.96 -10.09
C MET A 762 -14.55 40.67 -11.56
N PRO A 763 -15.45 41.45 -12.19
CA PRO A 763 -15.85 41.24 -13.58
C PRO A 763 -14.64 41.15 -14.55
N ILE A 764 -14.68 40.20 -15.48
CA ILE A 764 -13.55 39.90 -16.38
C ILE A 764 -13.55 40.80 -17.61
N ASN A 765 -12.37 41.33 -17.93
CA ASN A 765 -12.06 41.97 -19.20
C ASN A 765 -11.14 41.04 -20.02
N PRO A 766 -11.64 40.37 -21.09
CA PRO A 766 -10.88 39.40 -21.86
C PRO A 766 -9.63 39.91 -22.59
N VAL A 767 -9.35 41.22 -22.56
CA VAL A 767 -8.13 41.83 -23.13
C VAL A 767 -7.06 42.04 -22.05
N SER A 768 -7.42 42.54 -20.87
CA SER A 768 -6.44 42.75 -19.78
C SER A 768 -6.16 41.50 -18.96
N ASP A 769 -7.17 40.63 -18.79
CA ASP A 769 -7.06 39.42 -17.96
C ASP A 769 -6.41 38.23 -18.70
N GLU A 770 -6.15 38.35 -20.01
CA GLU A 770 -5.46 37.35 -20.83
C GLU A 770 -4.05 37.03 -20.32
N VAL A 771 -3.36 38.02 -19.71
CA VAL A 771 -2.04 37.85 -19.06
C VAL A 771 -2.11 36.84 -17.90
N TYR A 772 -3.27 36.68 -17.26
CA TYR A 772 -3.45 35.73 -16.16
C TYR A 772 -3.94 34.37 -16.65
N PHE A 773 -4.98 34.34 -17.50
CA PHE A 773 -5.69 33.10 -17.85
C PHE A 773 -5.36 32.53 -19.25
N GLY A 774 -4.50 33.18 -20.02
CA GLY A 774 -4.09 32.74 -21.35
C GLY A 774 -5.16 32.96 -22.44
N PRO A 775 -4.87 32.55 -23.69
CA PRO A 775 -5.67 32.92 -24.86
C PRO A 775 -7.09 32.34 -24.86
N LEU A 776 -7.29 31.16 -24.24
CA LEU A 776 -8.58 30.49 -24.12
C LEU A 776 -9.64 31.31 -23.36
N LEU A 777 -9.21 32.31 -22.57
CA LEU A 777 -10.10 33.23 -21.85
C LEU A 777 -11.15 33.87 -22.76
N LYS A 778 -10.78 34.25 -23.99
CA LYS A 778 -11.68 34.93 -24.94
C LYS A 778 -12.83 34.04 -25.39
N ASP A 779 -12.57 32.75 -25.59
CA ASP A 779 -13.60 31.77 -25.98
C ASP A 779 -14.48 31.37 -24.80
N ILE A 780 -13.90 31.16 -23.62
CA ILE A 780 -14.66 30.86 -22.39
C ILE A 780 -15.58 32.05 -22.04
N ALA A 781 -15.06 33.29 -22.10
CA ALA A 781 -15.86 34.50 -21.88
C ALA A 781 -17.03 34.63 -22.86
N ARG A 782 -16.77 34.40 -24.16
CA ARG A 782 -17.79 34.45 -25.22
C ARG A 782 -18.86 33.37 -25.11
N CYS A 783 -18.50 32.15 -24.67
CA CYS A 783 -19.36 30.97 -24.80
C CYS A 783 -19.93 30.45 -23.47
N ARG A 784 -19.40 30.86 -22.31
CA ARG A 784 -19.76 30.32 -20.98
C ARG A 784 -20.14 31.35 -19.92
N MET A 785 -19.89 32.64 -20.16
CA MET A 785 -20.10 33.71 -19.17
C MET A 785 -21.25 34.64 -19.55
N ARG A 786 -21.73 35.45 -18.59
CA ARG A 786 -22.73 36.50 -18.84
C ARG A 786 -22.02 37.82 -19.12
N LYS A 787 -22.32 38.47 -20.26
CA LYS A 787 -21.72 39.77 -20.62
C LYS A 787 -22.64 40.93 -20.23
N ASP A 788 -22.07 42.00 -19.69
CA ASP A 788 -22.81 43.23 -19.39
C ASP A 788 -22.80 44.28 -20.52
N ALA A 789 -23.50 45.39 -20.30
CA ALA A 789 -23.59 46.50 -21.25
C ALA A 789 -22.29 47.33 -21.41
N GLN A 790 -21.33 47.19 -20.48
CA GLN A 790 -20.05 47.90 -20.49
C GLN A 790 -18.93 47.06 -21.16
N GLY A 791 -19.15 45.75 -21.31
CA GLY A 791 -18.26 44.82 -21.99
C GLY A 791 -17.59 43.80 -21.07
N PHE A 792 -17.80 43.86 -19.75
CA PHE A 792 -17.23 42.91 -18.80
C PHE A 792 -18.05 41.61 -18.77
N HIS A 793 -17.38 40.54 -18.34
CA HIS A 793 -17.94 39.20 -18.26
C HIS A 793 -18.03 38.75 -16.80
N HIS A 794 -19.23 38.37 -16.39
CA HIS A 794 -19.63 38.02 -15.04
C HIS A 794 -19.88 36.51 -14.92
N CYS A 795 -19.76 36.01 -13.68
CA CYS A 795 -20.03 34.61 -13.35
C CYS A 795 -21.44 34.16 -13.82
N ASN A 796 -21.50 32.95 -14.37
CA ASN A 796 -22.72 32.31 -14.87
C ASN A 796 -23.62 31.83 -13.71
N GLU A 797 -24.93 31.98 -13.86
CA GLU A 797 -25.94 31.65 -12.83
C GLU A 797 -25.84 30.21 -12.31
N ARG A 798 -25.38 29.26 -13.15
CA ARG A 798 -25.14 27.86 -12.74
C ARG A 798 -24.16 27.72 -11.56
N PHE A 799 -23.24 28.67 -11.39
CA PHE A 799 -22.19 28.62 -10.37
C PHE A 799 -22.48 29.53 -9.16
N LEU A 800 -23.61 30.25 -9.15
CA LEU A 800 -24.04 31.07 -8.01
C LEU A 800 -24.78 30.22 -6.96
N PRO A 801 -24.75 30.60 -5.67
CA PRO A 801 -24.20 31.83 -5.11
C PRO A 801 -22.70 31.78 -4.78
N GLN A 802 -22.05 30.61 -4.74
CA GLN A 802 -20.62 30.48 -4.38
C GLN A 802 -19.88 29.57 -5.38
N PRO A 803 -19.27 30.13 -6.45
CA PRO A 803 -18.56 29.33 -7.45
C PRO A 803 -17.37 28.59 -6.83
N SER A 804 -16.75 29.17 -5.81
CA SER A 804 -15.63 28.61 -5.06
C SER A 804 -15.91 27.29 -4.33
N ARG A 805 -17.18 26.93 -4.10
CA ARG A 805 -17.57 25.59 -3.59
C ARG A 805 -17.77 24.56 -4.70
N SER A 806 -18.08 25.01 -5.92
CA SER A 806 -18.31 24.11 -7.06
C SER A 806 -17.01 23.65 -7.74
N VAL A 807 -15.89 24.35 -7.49
CA VAL A 807 -14.57 24.06 -8.07
C VAL A 807 -13.69 23.37 -7.03
N ALA A 808 -13.94 22.07 -6.82
CA ALA A 808 -13.19 21.25 -5.88
C ALA A 808 -11.71 21.10 -6.30
N ILE A 809 -10.81 21.76 -5.57
CA ILE A 809 -9.34 21.69 -5.74
C ILE A 809 -8.81 20.32 -5.30
N ARG A 810 -9.43 19.77 -4.26
CA ARG A 810 -9.17 18.47 -3.67
C ARG A 810 -10.48 17.69 -3.61
N ASP A 811 -10.35 16.38 -3.61
CA ASP A 811 -11.44 15.43 -3.40
C ASP A 811 -11.72 15.34 -1.89
N THR A 812 -12.31 16.41 -1.33
CA THR A 812 -12.74 16.49 0.08
C THR A 812 -14.25 16.37 0.15
N GLU A 813 -14.72 15.26 0.72
CA GLU A 813 -16.12 15.07 1.09
C GLU A 813 -16.48 15.99 2.27
N ASP A 814 -17.64 16.64 2.23
CA ASP A 814 -18.16 17.38 3.40
C ASP A 814 -18.66 16.38 4.48
N ASP A 815 -19.23 15.26 4.06
CA ASP A 815 -19.87 14.25 4.92
C ASP A 815 -18.84 13.35 5.64
N HIS A 816 -18.90 13.34 6.97
CA HIS A 816 -17.99 12.58 7.85
C HIS A 816 -18.77 11.78 8.91
N PHE A 817 -18.34 10.54 9.16
CA PHE A 817 -18.85 9.69 10.24
C PHE A 817 -18.02 9.88 11.52
N ALA A 818 -18.68 10.21 12.63
CA ALA A 818 -18.05 10.28 13.95
C ALA A 818 -18.02 8.90 14.63
N ILE A 819 -16.83 8.45 15.04
CA ILE A 819 -16.62 7.21 15.80
C ILE A 819 -16.59 7.56 17.29
N ILE A 820 -17.51 7.01 18.06
CA ILE A 820 -17.73 7.33 19.49
C ILE A 820 -17.40 6.12 20.35
N ASP A 821 -16.44 6.26 21.26
CA ASP A 821 -16.17 5.31 22.34
C ASP A 821 -17.31 5.35 23.37
N VAL A 822 -18.00 4.20 23.52
CA VAL A 822 -19.06 3.98 24.52
C VAL A 822 -18.62 3.07 25.68
N THR A 823 -17.33 2.71 25.75
CA THR A 823 -16.78 1.81 26.78
C THR A 823 -17.03 2.37 28.18
N HIS A 824 -17.64 1.55 29.05
CA HIS A 824 -18.03 1.92 30.42
C HIS A 824 -18.89 3.21 30.52
N GLY A 825 -19.67 3.54 29.47
CA GLY A 825 -20.54 4.72 29.47
C GLY A 825 -19.84 6.06 29.17
N LYS A 826 -18.58 6.01 28.69
CA LYS A 826 -17.96 7.16 28.00
C LYS A 826 -18.78 7.53 26.77
N ASN A 827 -18.57 8.74 26.24
CA ASN A 827 -19.15 9.22 24.98
C ASN A 827 -18.13 10.13 24.28
N THR A 828 -16.94 9.61 24.01
CA THR A 828 -15.80 10.38 23.48
C THR A 828 -15.62 10.09 21.99
N VAL A 829 -15.50 11.11 21.16
CA VAL A 829 -15.15 10.93 19.73
C VAL A 829 -13.68 10.51 19.62
N LEU A 830 -13.43 9.36 18.98
CA LEU A 830 -12.08 8.83 18.69
C LEU A 830 -11.57 9.25 17.31
N GLU A 831 -12.45 9.33 16.32
CA GLU A 831 -12.08 9.60 14.93
C GLU A 831 -13.25 10.14 14.11
N GLU A 832 -12.94 10.88 13.04
CA GLU A 832 -13.87 11.28 11.99
C GLU A 832 -13.42 10.62 10.67
N ILE A 833 -14.34 9.92 9.98
CA ILE A 833 -14.03 9.18 8.75
C ILE A 833 -14.93 9.64 7.60
N GLU A 834 -14.29 9.99 6.48
CA GLU A 834 -14.90 10.32 5.18
C GLU A 834 -16.00 9.30 4.79
N ALA A 835 -17.17 9.79 4.36
CA ALA A 835 -18.36 8.97 4.11
C ALA A 835 -18.12 7.82 3.12
N SER A 836 -17.36 8.04 2.04
CA SER A 836 -16.99 6.99 1.08
C SER A 836 -16.20 5.84 1.72
N ARG A 837 -15.42 6.11 2.76
CA ARG A 837 -14.58 5.11 3.46
C ARG A 837 -15.31 4.40 4.59
N ALA A 838 -16.28 5.04 5.22
CA ALA A 838 -17.01 4.46 6.36
C ALA A 838 -17.57 3.07 6.05
N PHE A 839 -18.17 2.89 4.86
CA PHE A 839 -18.74 1.59 4.43
C PHE A 839 -17.70 0.47 4.19
N PHE A 840 -16.40 0.80 4.09
CA PHE A 840 -15.31 -0.17 3.92
C PHE A 840 -14.53 -0.47 5.22
N THR A 841 -14.64 0.39 6.23
CA THR A 841 -13.93 0.26 7.52
C THR A 841 -14.83 -0.01 8.71
N ILE A 842 -16.07 0.49 8.68
CA ILE A 842 -17.04 0.41 9.77
C ILE A 842 -18.11 -0.63 9.41
N TYR A 843 -18.11 -1.74 10.14
CA TYR A 843 -19.11 -2.80 10.04
C TYR A 843 -19.68 -3.11 11.42
N GLU A 844 -21.00 -3.27 11.54
CA GLU A 844 -21.61 -3.76 12.77
C GLU A 844 -21.07 -5.17 13.12
N GLY A 845 -20.64 -5.37 14.37
CA GLY A 845 -19.93 -6.58 14.79
C GLY A 845 -18.50 -6.72 14.25
N GLY A 846 -17.96 -5.69 13.58
CA GLY A 846 -16.59 -5.62 13.09
C GLY A 846 -15.63 -4.98 14.10
N ILE A 847 -14.32 -5.20 13.88
CA ILE A 847 -13.24 -4.58 14.64
C ILE A 847 -12.71 -3.36 13.90
N PHE A 848 -12.63 -2.26 14.64
CA PHE A 848 -11.94 -1.02 14.33
C PHE A 848 -10.58 -0.98 15.07
N LEU A 849 -9.61 -0.24 14.52
CA LEU A 849 -8.27 -0.09 15.10
C LEU A 849 -7.94 1.40 15.27
N HIS A 850 -7.54 1.77 16.48
CA HIS A 850 -7.13 3.14 16.82
C HIS A 850 -5.97 3.09 17.82
N GLN A 851 -4.84 3.72 17.49
CA GLN A 851 -3.59 3.68 18.29
C GLN A 851 -3.14 2.25 18.65
N GLY A 852 -3.28 1.30 17.72
CA GLY A 852 -2.94 -0.12 17.89
C GLY A 852 -3.87 -0.89 18.85
N ASN A 853 -4.94 -0.26 19.34
CA ASN A 853 -5.93 -0.86 20.21
C ASN A 853 -7.16 -1.33 19.41
N THR A 854 -7.75 -2.46 19.79
CA THR A 854 -8.95 -3.05 19.15
C THR A 854 -10.25 -2.56 19.78
N TYR A 855 -11.19 -2.13 18.93
CA TYR A 855 -12.53 -1.73 19.33
C TYR A 855 -13.59 -2.47 18.50
N LEU A 856 -14.60 -3.04 19.16
CA LEU A 856 -15.75 -3.69 18.54
C LEU A 856 -16.85 -2.66 18.23
N ILE A 857 -17.27 -2.60 16.97
CA ILE A 857 -18.36 -1.73 16.50
C ILE A 857 -19.70 -2.35 16.90
N LYS A 858 -20.48 -1.63 17.70
CA LYS A 858 -21.76 -2.07 18.27
C LYS A 858 -22.97 -1.62 17.45
N GLU A 859 -22.88 -0.45 16.84
CA GLU A 859 -23.98 0.21 16.12
C GLU A 859 -23.38 1.12 15.04
N PHE A 860 -23.90 1.04 13.83
CA PHE A 860 -23.54 1.92 12.71
C PHE A 860 -24.80 2.61 12.19
N SER A 861 -24.89 3.93 12.35
CA SER A 861 -26.07 4.73 12.02
C SER A 861 -25.78 5.68 10.88
N GLN A 862 -26.25 5.31 9.68
CA GLN A 862 -26.10 6.09 8.45
C GLN A 862 -26.84 7.43 8.55
N ASP A 863 -28.13 7.41 8.92
CA ASP A 863 -28.97 8.61 9.10
C ASP A 863 -28.41 9.66 10.07
N ARG A 864 -27.50 9.27 10.96
CA ARG A 864 -26.91 10.12 12.00
C ARG A 864 -25.40 10.33 11.83
N MET A 865 -24.81 9.77 10.77
CA MET A 865 -23.37 9.84 10.49
C MET A 865 -22.50 9.46 11.71
N LEU A 866 -22.85 8.37 12.42
CA LEU A 866 -22.11 7.93 13.61
C LEU A 866 -21.93 6.42 13.73
N ALA A 867 -20.87 6.02 14.42
CA ALA A 867 -20.60 4.64 14.80
C ALA A 867 -20.24 4.55 16.28
N LYS A 868 -20.88 3.64 17.03
CA LYS A 868 -20.55 3.39 18.45
C LYS A 868 -19.61 2.21 18.56
N VAL A 869 -18.54 2.37 19.31
CA VAL A 869 -17.51 1.34 19.49
C VAL A 869 -17.20 1.09 20.97
N GLU A 870 -16.91 -0.15 21.31
CA GLU A 870 -16.49 -0.57 22.66
C GLU A 870 -15.07 -1.16 22.58
N TYR A 871 -14.19 -0.84 23.51
CA TYR A 871 -12.85 -1.40 23.61
C TYR A 871 -12.91 -2.89 23.95
N VAL A 872 -12.34 -3.76 23.11
CA VAL A 872 -12.33 -5.22 23.33
C VAL A 872 -11.00 -5.81 22.91
N LYS A 873 -10.32 -6.50 23.83
CA LYS A 873 -9.10 -7.26 23.53
C LYS A 873 -9.47 -8.55 22.78
N VAL A 874 -9.08 -8.65 21.50
CA VAL A 874 -9.33 -9.82 20.63
C VAL A 874 -8.12 -10.11 19.74
N ASP A 875 -7.96 -11.36 19.34
CA ASP A 875 -6.88 -11.82 18.46
C ASP A 875 -7.24 -11.87 16.96
N TRP A 876 -8.44 -11.36 16.60
CA TRP A 876 -8.91 -11.30 15.22
C TRP A 876 -9.21 -9.87 14.77
N THR A 877 -9.13 -9.65 13.47
CA THR A 877 -9.34 -8.38 12.77
C THR A 877 -10.33 -8.54 11.63
N THR A 878 -10.74 -7.44 11.00
CA THR A 878 -11.68 -7.44 9.88
C THR A 878 -10.97 -7.36 8.52
N GLN A 879 -11.54 -8.02 7.52
CA GLN A 879 -11.22 -7.83 6.11
C GLN A 879 -12.51 -7.65 5.30
N GLN A 880 -12.60 -6.57 4.53
CA GLN A 880 -13.78 -6.23 3.71
C GLN A 880 -14.14 -7.32 2.69
N ARG A 881 -15.43 -7.37 2.31
CA ARG A 881 -15.95 -8.21 1.21
C ARG A 881 -16.82 -7.36 0.31
N ASP A 882 -16.20 -6.90 -0.76
CA ASP A 882 -16.70 -5.92 -1.72
C ASP A 882 -16.62 -6.44 -3.17
N TYR A 883 -17.30 -5.75 -4.08
CA TYR A 883 -17.04 -5.82 -5.52
C TYR A 883 -17.31 -4.45 -6.16
N THR A 884 -16.59 -4.15 -7.24
CA THR A 884 -16.69 -2.92 -8.02
C THR A 884 -17.19 -3.21 -9.43
N ASP A 885 -18.44 -2.89 -9.71
CA ASP A 885 -19.04 -2.99 -11.06
C ASP A 885 -18.81 -1.67 -11.82
N ILE A 886 -17.97 -1.70 -12.86
CA ILE A 886 -17.58 -0.53 -13.67
C ILE A 886 -18.22 -0.64 -15.06
N ASP A 887 -19.08 0.31 -15.40
CA ASP A 887 -20.01 0.19 -16.52
C ASP A 887 -20.08 1.50 -17.33
N PRO A 888 -19.44 1.55 -18.53
CA PRO A 888 -19.67 2.62 -19.50
C PRO A 888 -21.15 2.70 -19.87
N VAL A 889 -21.77 3.84 -19.53
CA VAL A 889 -23.22 4.07 -19.63
C VAL A 889 -23.61 4.45 -21.05
N GLU A 890 -22.89 5.41 -21.64
CA GLU A 890 -23.13 5.99 -22.95
C GLU A 890 -21.80 6.28 -23.65
N THR A 891 -21.80 6.34 -24.98
CA THR A 891 -20.62 6.65 -25.80
C THR A 891 -20.79 8.04 -26.41
N GLU A 892 -20.10 9.03 -25.86
CA GLU A 892 -20.13 10.41 -26.34
C GLU A 892 -19.21 10.62 -27.56
N ALA A 893 -18.08 9.91 -27.61
CA ALA A 893 -17.13 10.01 -28.72
C ALA A 893 -16.47 8.66 -29.06
N ILE A 894 -16.09 8.51 -30.34
CA ILE A 894 -15.43 7.32 -30.88
C ILE A 894 -14.27 7.75 -31.78
N ARG A 895 -13.07 7.23 -31.54
CA ARG A 895 -11.86 7.47 -32.34
C ARG A 895 -11.31 6.14 -32.86
N ARG A 896 -10.81 6.09 -34.09
CA ARG A 896 -10.06 4.93 -34.60
C ARG A 896 -8.58 5.10 -34.22
N ILE A 897 -7.95 4.06 -33.71
CA ILE A 897 -6.52 4.09 -33.37
C ILE A 897 -5.71 4.16 -34.69
N PRO A 898 -4.79 5.15 -34.86
CA PRO A 898 -3.98 5.26 -36.07
C PRO A 898 -3.21 3.97 -36.37
N GLY A 899 -3.23 3.53 -37.63
CA GLY A 899 -2.58 2.27 -38.06
C GLY A 899 -3.35 0.98 -37.73
N SER A 900 -4.41 1.04 -36.92
CA SER A 900 -5.13 -0.16 -36.43
C SER A 900 -6.57 -0.25 -36.96
N LEU A 901 -7.23 -1.39 -36.74
CA LEU A 901 -8.69 -1.57 -36.86
C LEU A 901 -9.42 -1.26 -35.55
N SER A 902 -8.69 -1.22 -34.43
CA SER A 902 -9.21 -0.96 -33.08
C SER A 902 -9.79 0.45 -32.92
N LYS A 903 -10.76 0.57 -32.02
CA LYS A 903 -11.43 1.83 -31.68
C LYS A 903 -11.22 2.15 -30.19
N ALA A 904 -10.98 3.43 -29.92
CA ALA A 904 -11.11 4.02 -28.60
C ALA A 904 -12.48 4.67 -28.48
N PHE A 905 -13.08 4.56 -27.29
CA PHE A 905 -14.39 5.12 -26.96
C PHE A 905 -14.25 6.03 -25.74
N TYR A 906 -15.11 7.04 -25.63
CA TYR A 906 -15.13 7.98 -24.50
C TYR A 906 -16.58 8.31 -24.11
N GLY A 907 -16.83 8.52 -22.81
CA GLY A 907 -18.13 8.91 -22.29
C GLY A 907 -18.27 8.73 -20.77
N PRO A 908 -19.50 8.85 -20.23
CA PRO A 908 -19.78 8.65 -18.81
C PRO A 908 -19.69 7.17 -18.41
N ILE A 909 -19.03 6.93 -17.27
CA ILE A 909 -18.82 5.62 -16.66
C ILE A 909 -19.47 5.64 -15.27
N ARG A 910 -20.28 4.62 -15.00
CA ARG A 910 -20.88 4.37 -13.68
C ARG A 910 -20.03 3.35 -12.94
N ILE A 911 -19.59 3.70 -11.73
CA ILE A 911 -18.84 2.83 -10.84
C ILE A 911 -19.77 2.50 -9.68
N LYS A 912 -20.10 1.21 -9.51
CA LYS A 912 -20.98 0.72 -8.44
C LYS A 912 -20.19 -0.19 -7.51
N GLN A 913 -19.89 0.30 -6.32
CA GLN A 913 -19.25 -0.47 -5.25
C GLN A 913 -20.31 -1.01 -4.30
N VAL A 914 -20.20 -2.29 -3.93
CA VAL A 914 -21.12 -2.91 -2.97
C VAL A 914 -20.34 -3.74 -1.97
N VAL A 915 -20.34 -3.29 -0.71
CA VAL A 915 -19.72 -4.02 0.40
C VAL A 915 -20.78 -4.90 1.05
N PHE A 916 -20.71 -6.21 0.84
CA PHE A 916 -21.76 -7.17 1.21
C PHE A 916 -21.42 -8.00 2.46
N GLY A 917 -20.37 -7.61 3.18
CA GLY A 917 -19.94 -8.23 4.44
C GLY A 917 -18.46 -8.02 4.75
N PHE A 918 -17.95 -8.81 5.69
CA PHE A 918 -16.54 -8.89 6.03
C PHE A 918 -16.15 -10.31 6.45
N PHE A 919 -14.86 -10.62 6.43
CA PHE A 919 -14.29 -11.79 7.08
C PHE A 919 -13.75 -11.40 8.46
N LYS A 920 -13.94 -12.28 9.45
CA LYS A 920 -13.14 -12.25 10.70
C LYS A 920 -11.85 -13.02 10.45
N VAL A 921 -10.72 -12.39 10.71
CA VAL A 921 -9.40 -12.88 10.29
C VAL A 921 -8.42 -12.86 11.47
N ASP A 922 -7.95 -14.04 11.86
CA ASP A 922 -6.92 -14.29 12.88
C ASP A 922 -5.57 -13.64 12.51
N ARG A 923 -4.69 -13.40 13.50
CA ARG A 923 -3.31 -12.89 13.33
C ARG A 923 -2.55 -13.61 12.19
N ARG A 924 -2.71 -14.94 12.07
CA ARG A 924 -2.09 -15.77 10.99
C ARG A 924 -2.76 -15.62 9.60
N ARG A 925 -3.58 -14.58 9.39
CA ARG A 925 -4.43 -14.33 8.20
C ARG A 925 -5.39 -15.48 7.86
N ARG A 926 -5.80 -16.28 8.86
CA ARG A 926 -6.79 -17.35 8.71
C ARG A 926 -8.21 -16.77 8.83
N ILE A 927 -9.09 -17.08 7.88
CA ILE A 927 -10.51 -16.72 7.95
C ILE A 927 -11.20 -17.60 8.99
N LEU A 928 -11.73 -16.98 10.03
CA LEU A 928 -12.50 -17.63 11.10
C LEU A 928 -14.00 -17.68 10.76
N ASP A 929 -14.53 -16.59 10.22
CA ASP A 929 -15.97 -16.37 9.99
C ASP A 929 -16.17 -15.39 8.81
N ALA A 930 -17.36 -15.41 8.19
CA ALA A 930 -17.71 -14.72 6.96
C ALA A 930 -19.06 -13.99 7.06
N VAL A 931 -19.12 -13.01 7.96
CA VAL A 931 -20.29 -12.14 8.23
C VAL A 931 -20.80 -11.46 6.95
N GLN A 932 -22.13 -11.35 6.83
CA GLN A 932 -22.79 -10.56 5.79
C GLN A 932 -23.32 -9.25 6.38
N VAL A 933 -23.27 -8.17 5.59
CA VAL A 933 -23.76 -6.84 5.97
C VAL A 933 -24.58 -6.30 4.79
N ASP A 934 -25.70 -5.65 5.08
CA ASP A 934 -26.62 -5.08 4.07
C ASP A 934 -26.38 -3.57 3.92
N ASN A 935 -25.23 -3.21 3.33
CA ASN A 935 -24.90 -1.82 3.02
C ASN A 935 -25.50 -1.42 1.66
N PRO A 936 -26.00 -0.17 1.52
CA PRO A 936 -26.46 0.34 0.22
C PRO A 936 -25.31 0.38 -0.80
N PRO A 937 -25.59 0.19 -2.10
CA PRO A 937 -24.58 0.29 -3.14
C PRO A 937 -24.12 1.74 -3.32
N ILE A 938 -22.82 1.99 -3.16
CA ILE A 938 -22.22 3.28 -3.49
C ILE A 938 -22.17 3.37 -5.02
N VAL A 939 -22.82 4.37 -5.61
CA VAL A 939 -22.85 4.60 -7.05
C VAL A 939 -22.22 5.94 -7.38
N LEU A 940 -21.00 5.89 -7.91
CA LEU A 940 -20.27 7.04 -8.42
C LEU A 940 -20.45 7.14 -9.93
N TYR A 941 -20.41 8.37 -10.45
CA TYR A 941 -20.34 8.65 -11.88
C TYR A 941 -19.06 9.43 -12.16
N SER A 942 -18.37 9.07 -13.23
CA SER A 942 -17.18 9.77 -13.73
C SER A 942 -17.17 9.75 -15.26
N LYS A 943 -16.15 10.37 -15.87
CA LYS A 943 -15.84 10.22 -17.31
C LYS A 943 -14.54 9.46 -17.51
N GLY A 944 -14.45 8.81 -18.66
CA GLY A 944 -13.30 7.99 -19.01
C GLY A 944 -13.31 7.52 -20.45
N MET A 945 -12.26 6.79 -20.80
CA MET A 945 -12.12 6.11 -22.08
C MET A 945 -12.02 4.60 -21.89
N TRP A 946 -12.44 3.83 -22.89
CA TRP A 946 -12.23 2.38 -22.92
C TRP A 946 -11.81 1.90 -24.30
N LEU A 947 -11.05 0.80 -24.30
CA LEU A 947 -10.57 0.10 -25.49
C LEU A 947 -11.17 -1.32 -25.49
N ASP A 948 -11.87 -1.69 -26.56
CA ASP A 948 -12.34 -3.08 -26.75
C ASP A 948 -11.13 -3.97 -27.12
N VAL A 949 -10.92 -5.07 -26.40
CA VAL A 949 -9.82 -6.02 -26.66
C VAL A 949 -10.07 -6.77 -27.97
N PRO A 950 -9.11 -6.79 -28.93
CA PRO A 950 -9.26 -7.54 -30.19
C PRO A 950 -9.39 -9.05 -29.96
N LYS A 951 -10.24 -9.71 -30.75
CA LYS A 951 -10.43 -11.18 -30.68
C LYS A 951 -9.14 -11.97 -30.89
N SER A 952 -8.27 -11.51 -31.78
CA SER A 952 -6.95 -12.09 -32.03
C SER A 952 -6.07 -12.15 -30.77
N ALA A 953 -6.08 -11.10 -29.93
CA ALA A 953 -5.38 -11.13 -28.64
C ALA A 953 -5.93 -12.21 -27.72
N MET A 954 -7.26 -12.31 -27.63
CA MET A 954 -7.95 -13.33 -26.81
C MET A 954 -7.67 -14.76 -27.31
N GLU A 955 -7.48 -14.94 -28.61
CA GLU A 955 -7.15 -16.22 -29.25
C GLU A 955 -5.68 -16.61 -29.00
N ILE A 956 -4.72 -15.69 -29.19
CA ILE A 956 -3.29 -15.90 -28.90
C ILE A 956 -3.06 -16.22 -27.42
N LEU A 957 -3.69 -15.47 -26.51
CA LEU A 957 -3.58 -15.70 -25.06
C LEU A 957 -4.08 -17.10 -24.67
N LYS A 958 -5.24 -17.53 -25.21
CA LYS A 958 -5.77 -18.89 -24.99
C LYS A 958 -4.87 -19.97 -25.56
N LEU A 959 -4.33 -19.78 -26.76
CA LEU A 959 -3.43 -20.73 -27.43
C LEU A 959 -2.17 -20.99 -26.59
N ARG A 960 -1.63 -19.96 -25.93
CA ARG A 960 -0.47 -20.05 -25.03
C ARG A 960 -0.82 -20.32 -23.56
N ARG A 961 -2.09 -20.61 -23.23
CA ARG A 961 -2.61 -20.82 -21.86
C ARG A 961 -2.31 -19.65 -20.89
N LEU A 962 -2.12 -18.44 -21.41
CA LEU A 962 -1.86 -17.25 -20.60
C LEU A 962 -3.15 -16.74 -19.96
N ASN A 963 -3.09 -16.37 -18.68
CA ASN A 963 -4.24 -15.84 -17.94
C ASN A 963 -4.70 -14.50 -18.56
N VAL A 964 -5.86 -14.52 -19.20
CA VAL A 964 -6.42 -13.38 -19.96
C VAL A 964 -6.65 -12.16 -19.07
N ALA A 965 -7.22 -12.33 -17.86
CA ALA A 965 -7.47 -11.21 -16.96
C ALA A 965 -6.17 -10.58 -16.47
N ALA A 966 -5.13 -11.40 -16.18
CA ALA A 966 -3.81 -10.90 -15.82
C ALA A 966 -3.08 -10.22 -16.99
N ALA A 967 -3.28 -10.68 -18.22
CA ALA A 967 -2.73 -10.08 -19.43
C ALA A 967 -3.37 -8.72 -19.75
N ILE A 968 -4.70 -8.62 -19.64
CA ILE A 968 -5.43 -7.35 -19.76
C ILE A 968 -4.96 -6.39 -18.66
N HIS A 969 -4.89 -6.83 -17.41
CA HIS A 969 -4.48 -5.94 -16.32
C HIS A 969 -3.05 -5.42 -16.47
N ALA A 970 -2.12 -6.27 -16.91
CA ALA A 970 -0.76 -5.84 -17.20
C ALA A 970 -0.68 -4.88 -18.40
N ALA A 971 -1.60 -4.96 -19.37
CA ALA A 971 -1.73 -4.00 -20.47
C ALA A 971 -2.39 -2.67 -20.03
N GLU A 972 -3.26 -2.67 -19.02
CA GLU A 972 -3.78 -1.44 -18.41
C GLU A 972 -2.66 -0.69 -17.67
N HIS A 973 -1.85 -1.39 -16.86
CA HIS A 973 -0.65 -0.80 -16.24
C HIS A 973 0.38 -0.31 -17.28
N ALA A 974 0.49 -1.01 -18.41
CA ALA A 974 1.36 -0.61 -19.52
C ALA A 974 0.94 0.72 -20.18
N ILE A 975 -0.37 1.00 -20.24
CA ILE A 975 -0.91 2.26 -20.77
C ILE A 975 -0.88 3.34 -19.67
N LEU A 976 -1.08 2.95 -18.40
CA LEU A 976 -1.02 3.87 -17.26
C LEU A 976 0.38 4.49 -17.05
N SER A 977 1.49 3.77 -17.32
CA SER A 977 2.83 4.38 -17.21
C SER A 977 3.08 5.49 -18.24
N LEU A 978 2.36 5.47 -19.37
CA LEU A 978 2.34 6.54 -20.38
C LEU A 978 1.32 7.64 -20.05
N MET A 979 0.46 7.43 -19.05
CA MET A 979 -0.69 8.27 -18.70
C MET A 979 -0.87 8.36 -17.17
N PRO A 980 0.11 8.90 -16.41
CA PRO A 980 0.22 8.72 -14.95
C PRO A 980 -0.89 9.34 -14.09
N ASN A 981 -1.83 10.08 -14.69
CA ASN A 981 -2.96 10.72 -14.00
C ASN A 981 -4.27 9.90 -14.03
N PHE A 982 -4.28 8.70 -14.60
CA PHE A 982 -5.48 7.86 -14.72
C PHE A 982 -5.68 6.89 -13.56
N VAL A 983 -6.89 6.33 -13.46
CA VAL A 983 -7.16 5.14 -12.66
C VAL A 983 -7.76 4.03 -13.52
N ILE A 984 -7.30 2.81 -13.24
CA ILE A 984 -7.62 1.56 -13.93
C ILE A 984 -8.84 0.90 -13.28
N SER A 985 -9.75 0.35 -14.08
CA SER A 985 -10.68 -0.69 -13.63
C SER A 985 -9.93 -2.00 -13.35
N MET A 986 -9.95 -2.57 -12.14
CA MET A 986 -9.39 -3.92 -11.98
C MET A 986 -10.26 -4.93 -12.76
N PRO A 987 -9.74 -5.61 -13.81
CA PRO A 987 -10.51 -6.59 -14.58
C PRO A 987 -10.72 -7.88 -13.77
N GLY A 988 -10.06 -7.99 -12.61
CA GLY A 988 -10.39 -8.97 -11.58
C GLY A 988 -11.86 -8.91 -11.15
N ASP A 989 -12.50 -7.73 -11.10
CA ASP A 989 -13.88 -7.60 -10.65
C ASP A 989 -14.91 -7.92 -11.75
N GLU A 990 -14.62 -7.63 -13.03
CA GLU A 990 -15.43 -8.15 -14.16
C GLU A 990 -15.31 -9.67 -14.32
N PHE A 991 -14.25 -10.29 -13.79
CA PHE A 991 -13.99 -11.73 -13.88
C PHE A 991 -13.97 -12.44 -12.50
N ALA A 992 -14.55 -11.84 -11.46
CA ALA A 992 -14.55 -12.32 -10.06
C ALA A 992 -15.47 -13.52 -9.82
N ALA A 993 -15.17 -14.67 -10.45
CA ALA A 993 -15.84 -15.96 -10.29
C ALA A 993 -17.37 -16.00 -10.54
N ARG A 994 -17.95 -14.92 -11.06
CA ARG A 994 -19.29 -14.86 -11.63
C ARG A 994 -19.17 -14.58 -13.12
N GLU A 995 -19.83 -15.40 -13.94
CA GLU A 995 -20.07 -15.03 -15.33
C GLU A 995 -20.88 -13.73 -15.34
N THR A 996 -20.34 -12.68 -15.97
CA THR A 996 -21.08 -11.43 -16.14
C THR A 996 -22.26 -11.69 -17.09
N THR A 997 -23.47 -11.30 -16.66
CA THR A 997 -24.69 -11.45 -17.46
C THR A 997 -24.73 -10.54 -18.70
N ARG A 998 -23.66 -9.75 -18.93
CA ARG A 998 -23.51 -8.77 -20.00
C ARG A 998 -22.74 -9.38 -21.17
N LYS A 999 -23.40 -9.51 -22.33
CA LYS A 999 -22.76 -9.92 -23.60
C LYS A 999 -21.92 -8.79 -24.22
N ARG A 1000 -20.87 -8.35 -23.55
CA ARG A 1000 -19.92 -7.32 -24.02
C ARG A 1000 -18.53 -7.92 -24.30
N PRO A 1001 -17.70 -7.30 -25.17
CA PRO A 1001 -16.29 -7.68 -25.31
C PRO A 1001 -15.51 -7.34 -24.03
N ALA A 1002 -14.38 -8.02 -23.81
CA ALA A 1002 -13.42 -7.63 -22.77
C ALA A 1002 -12.82 -6.25 -23.09
N ARG A 1003 -12.51 -5.47 -22.05
CA ARG A 1003 -12.11 -4.06 -22.16
C ARG A 1003 -10.92 -3.72 -21.29
N LEU A 1004 -10.21 -2.68 -21.68
CA LEU A 1004 -9.37 -1.87 -20.79
C LEU A 1004 -10.16 -0.59 -20.51
N THR A 1005 -10.43 -0.24 -19.25
CA THR A 1005 -11.23 0.95 -18.91
C THR A 1005 -10.45 1.88 -18.00
N PHE A 1006 -10.29 3.13 -18.46
CA PHE A 1006 -9.52 4.18 -17.81
C PHE A 1006 -10.45 5.35 -17.49
N TYR A 1007 -10.53 5.75 -16.22
CA TYR A 1007 -11.46 6.81 -15.79
C TYR A 1007 -10.79 7.83 -14.88
N ASP A 1008 -11.37 9.03 -14.84
CA ASP A 1008 -10.96 10.08 -13.92
C ASP A 1008 -11.40 9.67 -12.50
N ALA A 1009 -10.47 9.38 -11.60
CA ALA A 1009 -10.81 9.08 -10.20
C ALA A 1009 -11.21 10.31 -9.37
N LYS A 1010 -11.24 11.51 -9.97
CA LYS A 1010 -11.54 12.81 -9.33
C LYS A 1010 -12.36 13.68 -10.27
N GLY A 1011 -13.06 14.67 -9.73
CA GLY A 1011 -13.92 15.60 -10.50
C GLY A 1011 -15.38 15.15 -10.65
N GLY A 1012 -15.76 14.05 -9.99
CA GLY A 1012 -17.13 13.55 -9.96
C GLY A 1012 -17.73 13.30 -11.34
N ALA A 1013 -19.05 13.54 -11.49
CA ALA A 1013 -19.80 13.23 -12.70
C ALA A 1013 -19.37 14.04 -13.96
N GLY A 1014 -18.57 15.09 -13.80
CA GLY A 1014 -17.96 15.82 -14.93
C GLY A 1014 -16.66 15.19 -15.45
N GLY A 1015 -16.01 14.34 -14.64
CA GLY A 1015 -14.60 14.01 -14.78
C GLY A 1015 -13.67 15.18 -14.39
N SER A 1016 -12.37 14.93 -14.35
CA SER A 1016 -11.34 15.96 -14.17
C SER A 1016 -10.85 16.53 -15.52
N GLY A 1017 -11.33 16.00 -16.64
CA GLY A 1017 -10.96 16.41 -17.99
C GLY A 1017 -9.67 15.76 -18.50
N ILE A 1018 -9.01 14.97 -17.66
CA ILE A 1018 -7.80 14.22 -17.98
C ILE A 1018 -8.14 13.10 -18.97
N SER A 1019 -9.22 12.37 -18.72
CA SER A 1019 -9.89 11.46 -19.67
C SER A 1019 -10.10 12.06 -21.06
N THR A 1020 -10.55 13.32 -21.13
CA THR A 1020 -10.76 14.03 -22.40
C THR A 1020 -9.45 14.28 -23.14
N LYS A 1021 -8.34 14.54 -22.42
CA LYS A 1021 -7.03 14.80 -23.01
C LYS A 1021 -6.28 13.54 -23.45
N ALA A 1022 -6.47 12.39 -22.79
CA ALA A 1022 -5.95 11.12 -23.30
C ALA A 1022 -6.63 10.65 -24.59
N PHE A 1023 -7.88 11.06 -24.80
CA PHE A 1023 -8.61 10.84 -26.05
C PHE A 1023 -8.20 11.84 -27.16
N ASP A 1024 -7.56 12.96 -26.79
CA ASP A 1024 -6.95 13.93 -27.70
C ASP A 1024 -5.54 13.50 -28.15
N GLU A 1025 -5.04 14.05 -29.26
CA GLU A 1025 -3.94 13.48 -30.06
C GLU A 1025 -2.51 13.74 -29.52
N ARG A 1026 -2.39 14.06 -28.22
CA ARG A 1026 -1.19 14.71 -27.66
C ARG A 1026 -0.26 13.84 -26.80
N CYS A 1027 -0.67 12.66 -26.33
CA CYS A 1027 0.24 11.73 -25.66
C CYS A 1027 1.19 11.06 -26.67
N LYS A 1028 2.47 11.47 -26.71
CA LYS A 1028 3.48 11.00 -27.67
C LYS A 1028 4.81 10.55 -27.05
N GLU A 1029 4.92 10.49 -25.72
CA GLU A 1029 6.20 10.36 -25.02
C GLU A 1029 6.34 9.05 -24.23
N MET A 1030 7.59 8.68 -23.93
CA MET A 1030 8.02 7.36 -23.46
C MET A 1030 8.08 7.32 -21.91
N ASN A 1031 7.86 6.18 -21.24
CA ASN A 1031 8.92 5.17 -21.04
C ASN A 1031 8.43 3.86 -20.39
N MET A 1032 9.31 2.85 -20.44
CA MET A 1032 9.36 1.58 -19.67
C MET A 1032 8.06 0.97 -19.14
N VAL A 1033 7.79 -0.26 -19.58
CA VAL A 1033 6.77 -1.15 -19.01
C VAL A 1033 7.42 -2.47 -18.62
N MET A 1034 7.20 -2.92 -17.37
CA MET A 1034 7.53 -4.26 -16.89
C MET A 1034 6.55 -5.28 -17.49
N SER A 1035 6.73 -5.59 -18.77
CA SER A 1035 5.74 -6.31 -19.58
C SER A 1035 5.77 -7.83 -19.35
N LYS A 1036 4.79 -8.34 -18.59
CA LYS A 1036 4.38 -9.75 -18.73
C LYS A 1036 4.08 -10.04 -20.21
N ALA A 1037 4.50 -11.20 -20.74
CA ALA A 1037 4.36 -11.54 -22.17
C ALA A 1037 2.92 -11.35 -22.73
N GLY A 1038 1.89 -11.59 -21.91
CA GLY A 1038 0.49 -11.34 -22.29
C GLY A 1038 0.12 -9.86 -22.48
N ALA A 1039 0.77 -8.92 -21.80
CA ALA A 1039 0.54 -7.49 -21.97
C ALA A 1039 0.99 -7.01 -23.35
N MET A 1040 2.19 -7.45 -23.77
CA MET A 1040 2.71 -7.22 -25.12
C MET A 1040 1.74 -7.72 -26.20
N VAL A 1041 1.15 -8.90 -26.04
CA VAL A 1041 0.16 -9.45 -26.98
C VAL A 1041 -1.07 -8.53 -27.10
N VAL A 1042 -1.62 -8.07 -25.97
CA VAL A 1042 -2.79 -7.16 -25.96
C VAL A 1042 -2.44 -5.81 -26.62
N VAL A 1043 -1.31 -5.20 -26.26
CA VAL A 1043 -0.89 -3.89 -26.79
C VAL A 1043 -0.56 -3.96 -28.29
N MET A 1044 0.21 -4.96 -28.74
CA MET A 1044 0.52 -5.14 -30.16
C MET A 1044 -0.76 -5.38 -30.99
N CYS A 1045 -1.70 -6.19 -30.49
CA CYS A 1045 -2.99 -6.37 -31.17
C CYS A 1045 -3.83 -5.08 -31.20
N LEU A 1046 -3.87 -4.30 -30.13
CA LEU A 1046 -4.54 -2.99 -30.11
C LEU A 1046 -3.97 -2.04 -31.16
N LEU A 1047 -2.64 -2.03 -31.34
CA LEU A 1047 -1.92 -1.26 -32.36
C LEU A 1047 -2.01 -1.85 -33.78
N GLY A 1048 -2.68 -2.99 -33.99
CA GLY A 1048 -2.78 -3.66 -35.29
C GLY A 1048 -1.55 -4.47 -35.70
N ARG A 1049 -0.52 -4.54 -34.86
CA ARG A 1049 0.76 -5.24 -35.07
C ARG A 1049 0.71 -6.71 -34.67
N ALA A 1050 -0.45 -7.36 -34.83
CA ALA A 1050 -0.65 -8.75 -34.39
C ALA A 1050 0.22 -9.75 -35.14
N GLU A 1051 0.56 -9.46 -36.40
CA GLU A 1051 1.43 -10.26 -37.27
C GLU A 1051 2.92 -10.19 -36.89
N GLU A 1052 3.32 -9.20 -36.09
CA GLU A 1052 4.69 -9.06 -35.56
C GLU A 1052 4.92 -9.87 -34.28
N ILE A 1053 3.88 -10.50 -33.74
CA ILE A 1053 3.96 -11.34 -32.54
C ILE A 1053 4.49 -12.72 -32.94
N ASP A 1054 5.75 -13.01 -32.62
CA ASP A 1054 6.29 -14.38 -32.63
C ASP A 1054 5.57 -15.21 -31.56
N VAL A 1055 4.46 -15.85 -31.96
CA VAL A 1055 3.64 -16.68 -31.07
C VAL A 1055 4.42 -17.88 -30.57
N GLU A 1056 5.40 -18.40 -31.32
CA GLU A 1056 6.16 -19.60 -30.93
C GLU A 1056 7.14 -19.31 -29.80
N ARG A 1057 7.76 -18.14 -29.80
CA ARG A 1057 8.68 -17.65 -28.77
C ARG A 1057 7.99 -17.12 -27.51
N LEU A 1058 6.66 -16.95 -27.51
CA LEU A 1058 5.91 -16.64 -26.28
C LEU A 1058 5.99 -17.81 -25.28
N PRO A 1059 6.25 -17.53 -23.98
CA PRO A 1059 6.18 -18.55 -22.94
C PRO A 1059 4.77 -19.12 -22.83
N TYR A 1060 4.66 -20.44 -22.59
CA TYR A 1060 3.41 -21.05 -22.16
C TYR A 1060 3.12 -20.66 -20.71
N GLY A 1061 1.86 -20.31 -20.42
CA GLY A 1061 1.38 -20.17 -19.04
C GLY A 1061 1.32 -21.53 -18.34
N GLU A 1062 1.54 -21.55 -17.02
CA GLU A 1062 1.43 -22.77 -16.22
C GLU A 1062 -0.04 -23.23 -16.07
N ASP A 1063 -0.26 -24.55 -16.05
CA ASP A 1063 -1.60 -25.16 -16.09
C ASP A 1063 -2.45 -24.91 -14.82
N GLU A 1064 -3.21 -23.80 -14.84
CA GLU A 1064 -4.36 -23.48 -13.98
C GLU A 1064 -4.22 -23.89 -12.50
N ARG A 1065 -3.11 -23.51 -11.82
CA ARG A 1065 -2.96 -23.91 -10.41
C ARG A 1065 -2.11 -23.05 -9.46
N VAL A 1066 -1.33 -22.08 -9.94
CA VAL A 1066 -0.52 -21.19 -9.08
C VAL A 1066 -1.35 -19.96 -8.65
N PRO A 1067 -1.36 -19.56 -7.37
CA PRO A 1067 -1.93 -18.27 -6.96
C PRO A 1067 -1.06 -17.12 -7.48
N ALA A 1068 -1.68 -16.05 -8.00
CA ALA A 1068 -0.95 -14.92 -8.58
C ALA A 1068 0.04 -14.31 -7.57
N GLY A 1069 1.33 -14.39 -7.88
CA GLY A 1069 2.40 -13.90 -7.00
C GLY A 1069 3.84 -14.25 -7.39
N VAL A 1070 4.05 -15.33 -8.17
CA VAL A 1070 5.40 -15.77 -8.58
C VAL A 1070 5.43 -16.09 -10.08
N GLU A 1071 5.62 -15.07 -10.92
CA GLU A 1071 5.88 -15.22 -12.36
C GLU A 1071 6.89 -14.17 -12.84
N THR A 1072 7.64 -14.54 -13.88
CA THR A 1072 8.86 -13.90 -14.36
C THR A 1072 8.73 -12.41 -14.69
N VAL A 1073 9.67 -11.60 -14.18
CA VAL A 1073 10.02 -10.32 -14.80
C VAL A 1073 10.79 -10.63 -16.08
N VAL A 1074 10.42 -9.97 -17.18
CA VAL A 1074 11.14 -10.00 -18.45
C VAL A 1074 11.45 -8.56 -18.82
N GLU A 1075 12.71 -8.27 -19.14
CA GLU A 1075 13.14 -6.94 -19.61
C GLU A 1075 12.49 -6.64 -20.96
N ALA A 1076 11.96 -5.43 -21.11
CA ALA A 1076 11.36 -4.97 -22.35
C ALA A 1076 12.38 -4.13 -23.14
N GLU A 1077 12.83 -4.63 -24.29
CA GLU A 1077 13.65 -3.85 -25.22
C GLU A 1077 12.88 -2.62 -25.76
N GLU A 1078 13.58 -1.51 -25.96
CA GLU A 1078 12.99 -0.27 -26.47
C GLU A 1078 12.44 -0.48 -27.89
N VAL A 1079 11.14 -0.22 -28.10
CA VAL A 1079 10.52 -0.30 -29.43
C VAL A 1079 11.06 0.85 -30.30
N PRO A 1080 11.90 0.58 -31.33
CA PRO A 1080 12.60 1.64 -32.04
C PRO A 1080 11.62 2.52 -32.83
N LYS A 1081 11.81 3.84 -32.76
CA LYS A 1081 11.03 4.81 -33.55
C LYS A 1081 11.11 4.46 -35.03
N LYS A 1082 9.94 4.20 -35.64
CA LYS A 1082 9.81 3.89 -37.07
C LYS A 1082 10.50 4.98 -37.89
N ARG A 1083 11.58 4.64 -38.61
CA ARG A 1083 12.29 5.58 -39.49
C ARG A 1083 11.29 6.13 -40.52
N GLY A 1084 10.96 7.42 -40.39
CA GLY A 1084 10.10 8.10 -41.34
C GLY A 1084 10.82 8.29 -42.67
N GLU A 1085 10.14 7.98 -43.77
CA GLU A 1085 10.57 8.40 -45.10
C GLU A 1085 10.52 9.93 -45.20
N GLY A 1086 11.46 10.53 -45.94
CA GLY A 1086 11.71 11.96 -45.94
C GLY A 1086 10.63 12.79 -46.65
N GLY A 1087 9.50 13.06 -45.97
CA GLY A 1087 8.49 14.02 -46.41
C GLY A 1087 8.88 15.45 -46.05
N VAL A 1088 9.18 16.30 -47.05
CA VAL A 1088 9.56 17.71 -46.84
C VAL A 1088 8.42 18.50 -46.22
N CYS A 1089 8.69 19.18 -45.09
CA CYS A 1089 7.71 19.99 -44.37
C CYS A 1089 7.42 21.32 -45.11
N ALA A 1090 6.47 21.28 -46.05
CA ALA A 1090 5.97 22.47 -46.72
C ALA A 1090 4.98 23.23 -45.82
N ARG A 1091 5.29 24.48 -45.48
CA ARG A 1091 4.39 25.38 -44.74
C ARG A 1091 3.04 25.49 -45.44
N ARG A 1092 1.94 25.33 -44.69
CA ARG A 1092 0.62 25.86 -45.05
C ARG A 1092 0.03 26.63 -43.86
N THR A 1093 -0.64 27.72 -44.17
CA THR A 1093 -1.23 28.68 -43.23
C THR A 1093 -2.52 28.15 -42.58
N PRO A 1094 -2.91 28.68 -41.41
CA PRO A 1094 -4.13 28.24 -40.71
C PRO A 1094 -5.41 28.72 -41.41
N CYS A 1095 -6.49 27.98 -41.16
CA CYS A 1095 -7.90 28.32 -41.33
C CYS A 1095 -8.66 27.68 -40.17
#